data_AF-A0A532UTL1-F1
#
_entry.id   AF-A0A532UTL1-F1
#
_cell.length_a   1.000
_cell.length_b   1.000
_cell.length_c   1.000
_cell.angle_alpha   90.00
_cell.angle_beta   90.00
_cell.angle_gamma   90.00
#
_symmetry.space_group_name_H-M   'P 1'
#
loop_
_entity.id
_entity.type
_entity.pdbx_description
1 polymer ?
#
loop_
_entity_poly.entity_id
_entity_poly.type
_entity_poly.pdbx_seq_one_letter_code
_entity_poly.pdbx_strand_id
1 'polypeptide(L)'
;MDRFIVNDKYRILIILILLCFCLILPQSSSRAATYYVDADHRAASDTNPGTEAQPWKTIAKATPLLQPGDTLFIKEGIYRESILLTKSGTPTSPITIAAYPGHEGKVIINAAEPIMRWRKCTGPDECAGNPFWEHIYVTDVGAKVQSHPDKAFAIRQVFQNGERLKRSRYPNAGWSYPTTIKNPKKTFSDSSLSKPDKYFTGSVCHVKTAVWHLDQIPITDFSRGTVTLARSPRFNISMQFGYYITSIVGEINEEGEWAYDPAQKKLFLWPKGDVAQNVEFTYREYCLYTHANTSWNIVRGLAMHNAYRYGVWLYHANDMTIENNTIEHTFTFGIYLQTTGGVCNNNRILNNTVKHSCFRGISVGGDASHCRVEGNYVYATGAEHYGEDLMHGPSHAVYIAGPFARVYNNRIDRAGYTGLYIEERGLGREVCYNYITNIGLALSDGGGIYTASFCDKPEQDHIHHNIIEDAIGCLSMIRRCDKGLPVTIEKYSGDTPGIYVDEEGNKRIIEHNTVINSHMAGIFFHWAPSNVVRKNTLYGNRKCQIYLSGKNSARKILENDELFQNILFATDAKQKTLLIAINYDNVHFGQSNENYLYNPYDPKHVFVSRYVGRRILRENLTLSQWRALSGYDGDSKEFSYIDQFDDVTIDQPKKSRIISNPSLDVVIIDLGSEKYCDVQGNKIYGSISLRPFESIILISSDFEIPNPLSQ
;
A
#
# COMPACT_ATOMS: atom_id res chain seq x y z
N MET A 1 -19.59 88.57 -31.38
CA MET A 1 -18.31 88.84 -30.69
C MET A 1 -18.18 87.81 -29.58
N ASP A 2 -17.86 86.57 -29.93
CA ASP A 2 -16.52 86.03 -30.18
C ASP A 2 -15.85 85.45 -28.92
N ARG A 3 -15.89 84.12 -28.89
CA ARG A 3 -14.84 83.17 -28.49
C ARG A 3 -14.12 83.39 -27.15
N PHE A 4 -14.33 82.44 -26.25
CA PHE A 4 -13.23 81.57 -25.79
C PHE A 4 -13.72 80.13 -25.72
N ILE A 5 -13.55 79.41 -26.82
CA ILE A 5 -13.46 77.94 -26.85
C ILE A 5 -12.02 77.62 -26.44
N VAL A 6 -11.84 77.06 -25.25
CA VAL A 6 -10.63 76.31 -24.86
C VAL A 6 -11.13 74.97 -24.33
N ASN A 7 -11.51 74.07 -25.23
CA ASN A 7 -10.74 72.92 -25.72
C ASN A 7 -10.81 71.69 -24.79
N ASP A 8 -11.95 70.98 -24.84
CA ASP A 8 -12.12 69.62 -24.30
C ASP A 8 -11.12 68.61 -24.86
N LYS A 9 -10.46 68.94 -25.99
CA LYS A 9 -9.35 68.15 -26.55
C LYS A 9 -8.18 67.98 -25.59
N TYR A 10 -7.89 68.96 -24.72
CA TYR A 10 -6.78 68.83 -23.76
C TYR A 10 -7.14 67.99 -22.54
N ARG A 11 -8.42 67.94 -22.13
CA ARG A 11 -8.87 67.07 -21.03
C ARG A 11 -8.88 65.60 -21.43
N ILE A 12 -9.35 65.28 -22.63
CA ILE A 12 -9.32 63.91 -23.16
C ILE A 12 -7.88 63.46 -23.45
N LEU A 13 -7.02 64.36 -23.95
CA LEU A 13 -5.60 64.06 -24.18
C LEU A 13 -4.83 63.85 -22.86
N ILE A 14 -5.11 64.62 -21.81
CA ILE A 14 -4.48 64.42 -20.48
C ILE A 14 -4.98 63.13 -19.82
N ILE A 15 -6.27 62.76 -19.97
CA ILE A 15 -6.81 61.49 -19.46
C ILE A 15 -6.26 60.29 -20.25
N LEU A 16 -6.09 60.40 -21.58
CA LEU A 16 -5.46 59.36 -22.41
C LEU A 16 -3.95 59.24 -22.15
N ILE A 17 -3.24 60.35 -21.88
CA ILE A 17 -1.82 60.34 -21.49
C ILE A 17 -1.65 59.75 -20.10
N LEU A 18 -2.54 60.02 -19.13
CA LEU A 18 -2.54 59.38 -17.81
C LEU A 18 -2.94 57.90 -17.87
N LEU A 19 -3.88 57.50 -18.73
CA LEU A 19 -4.18 56.08 -18.99
C LEU A 19 -3.04 55.35 -19.71
N CYS A 20 -2.35 56.00 -20.64
CA CYS A 20 -1.15 55.46 -21.28
C CYS A 20 0.05 55.40 -20.30
N PHE A 21 0.19 56.34 -19.37
CA PHE A 21 1.23 56.30 -18.33
C PHE A 21 0.96 55.22 -17.27
N CYS A 22 -0.30 54.89 -16.98
CA CYS A 22 -0.67 53.74 -16.15
C CYS A 22 -0.47 52.37 -16.84
N LEU A 23 -0.33 52.33 -18.17
CA LEU A 23 -0.08 51.11 -18.96
C LEU A 23 1.41 50.85 -19.24
N ILE A 24 2.32 51.74 -18.81
CA ILE A 24 3.78 51.60 -18.94
C ILE A 24 4.42 51.63 -17.54
N LEU A 25 3.79 51.00 -16.54
CA LEU A 25 4.56 50.54 -15.40
C LEU A 25 5.43 49.39 -15.91
N PRO A 26 6.78 49.44 -15.78
CA PRO A 26 7.59 48.27 -16.05
C PRO A 26 7.03 47.16 -15.17
N GLN A 27 6.49 46.10 -15.79
CA GLN A 27 6.25 44.87 -15.07
C GLN A 27 7.62 44.47 -14.56
N SER A 28 7.86 44.67 -13.26
CA SER A 28 9.03 44.12 -12.60
C SER A 28 8.96 42.63 -12.87
N SER A 29 9.77 42.16 -13.82
CA SER A 29 10.10 40.75 -13.93
C SER A 29 10.73 40.41 -12.59
N SER A 30 9.90 39.98 -11.65
CA SER A 30 10.35 39.38 -10.40
C SER A 30 11.17 38.17 -10.79
N ARG A 31 12.48 38.35 -10.87
CA ARG A 31 13.40 37.26 -11.18
C ARG A 31 13.27 36.24 -10.04
N ALA A 32 12.89 35.02 -10.38
CA ALA A 32 12.90 33.88 -9.47
C ALA A 32 14.20 33.87 -8.65
N ALA A 33 14.08 34.01 -7.32
CA ALA A 33 15.22 34.02 -6.43
C ALA A 33 15.62 32.58 -6.08
N THR A 34 16.91 32.39 -5.78
CA THR A 34 17.43 31.11 -5.30
C THR A 34 17.97 31.32 -3.89
N TYR A 35 17.48 30.52 -2.96
CA TYR A 35 17.86 30.56 -1.55
C TYR A 35 18.46 29.24 -1.10
N TYR A 36 19.21 29.29 0.01
CA TYR A 36 19.97 28.17 0.52
C TYR A 36 19.75 28.00 2.02
N VAL A 37 19.53 26.75 2.42
CA VAL A 37 19.59 26.30 3.81
C VAL A 37 20.73 25.30 3.93
N ASP A 38 21.58 25.49 4.94
CA ASP A 38 22.70 24.61 5.24
C ASP A 38 22.95 24.63 6.76
N ALA A 39 22.44 23.64 7.48
CA ALA A 39 22.53 23.60 8.94
C ALA A 39 23.97 23.43 9.46
N ASP A 40 24.83 22.82 8.65
CA ASP A 40 26.20 22.44 9.02
C ASP A 40 27.25 23.47 8.54
N HIS A 41 26.85 24.42 7.69
CA HIS A 41 27.73 25.52 7.28
C HIS A 41 28.05 26.47 8.45
N ARG A 42 29.34 26.72 8.66
CA ARG A 42 29.84 27.55 9.77
C ARG A 42 29.27 28.97 9.81
N ALA A 43 28.95 29.54 8.65
CA ALA A 43 28.37 30.88 8.55
C ALA A 43 26.83 30.90 8.53
N ALA A 44 26.15 29.76 8.65
CA ALA A 44 24.70 29.69 8.59
C ALA A 44 24.04 30.36 9.79
N SER A 45 23.06 31.21 9.52
CA SER A 45 22.25 31.90 10.53
C SER A 45 20.88 32.23 9.95
N ASP A 46 19.83 32.15 10.76
CA ASP A 46 18.47 32.53 10.34
C ASP A 46 18.28 34.06 10.23
N THR A 47 19.31 34.84 10.54
CA THR A 47 19.39 36.28 10.25
C THR A 47 20.07 36.59 8.92
N ASN A 48 20.65 35.59 8.24
CA ASN A 48 21.31 35.78 6.94
C ASN A 48 20.30 36.10 5.83
N PRO A 49 20.76 36.57 4.65
CA PRO A 49 19.88 36.78 3.50
C PRO A 49 19.47 35.49 2.76
N GLY A 50 19.98 34.32 3.15
CA GLY A 50 19.66 33.04 2.48
C GLY A 50 20.42 32.81 1.17
N THR A 51 21.50 33.56 0.92
CA THR A 51 22.40 33.34 -0.23
C THR A 51 23.29 32.12 -0.01
N GLU A 52 23.93 31.59 -1.04
CA GLU A 52 24.79 30.39 -0.88
C GLU A 52 25.98 30.63 0.07
N ALA A 53 26.58 31.82 0.05
CA ALA A 53 27.70 32.18 0.93
C ALA A 53 27.26 32.51 2.37
N GLN A 54 26.01 32.95 2.53
CA GLN A 54 25.38 33.24 3.82
C GLN A 54 24.00 32.56 3.86
N PRO A 55 23.98 31.23 4.02
CA PRO A 55 22.73 30.46 3.97
C PRO A 55 21.95 30.64 5.27
N TRP A 56 20.65 30.35 5.22
CA TRP A 56 19.86 30.16 6.44
C TRP A 56 20.26 28.86 7.13
N LYS A 57 20.01 28.79 8.44
CA LYS A 57 20.34 27.61 9.24
C LYS A 57 19.18 26.61 9.28
N THR A 58 17.94 27.10 9.25
CA THR A 58 16.73 26.27 9.36
C THR A 58 15.82 26.39 8.14
N ILE A 59 15.09 25.32 7.85
CA ILE A 59 14.08 25.29 6.78
C ILE A 59 12.87 26.13 7.18
N ALA A 60 12.50 26.10 8.46
CA ALA A 60 11.40 26.88 9.03
C ALA A 60 11.60 28.40 8.84
N LYS A 61 12.84 28.89 8.80
CA LYS A 61 13.14 30.28 8.45
C LYS A 61 12.81 30.60 6.99
N ALA A 62 13.10 29.66 6.09
CA ALA A 62 13.05 29.87 4.65
C ALA A 62 11.63 29.84 4.08
N THR A 63 10.84 28.80 4.41
CA THR A 63 9.57 28.52 3.72
C THR A 63 8.52 29.65 3.78
N PRO A 64 8.40 30.46 4.86
CA PRO A 64 7.42 31.56 4.89
C PRO A 64 7.79 32.74 3.98
N LEU A 65 9.06 32.83 3.55
CA LEU A 65 9.60 33.96 2.78
C LEU A 65 9.50 33.77 1.26
N LEU A 66 9.39 32.52 0.82
CA LEU A 66 9.35 32.16 -0.61
C LEU A 66 8.16 32.81 -1.32
N GLN A 67 8.40 33.27 -2.55
CA GLN A 67 7.43 33.83 -3.47
C GLN A 67 7.28 32.95 -4.72
N PRO A 68 6.18 33.05 -5.48
CA PRO A 68 6.03 32.33 -6.74
C PRO A 68 7.25 32.43 -7.65
N GLY A 69 7.77 31.28 -8.09
CA GLY A 69 8.98 31.17 -8.91
C GLY A 69 10.26 30.91 -8.14
N ASP A 70 10.30 31.17 -6.82
CA ASP A 70 11.50 30.97 -6.02
C ASP A 70 11.89 29.49 -5.90
N THR A 71 13.20 29.26 -5.75
CA THR A 71 13.78 27.94 -5.44
C THR A 71 14.54 27.99 -4.12
N LEU A 72 14.20 27.09 -3.21
CA LEU A 72 14.95 26.81 -2.00
C LEU A 72 15.76 25.52 -2.19
N PHE A 73 17.09 25.65 -2.20
CA PHE A 73 17.99 24.51 -2.11
C PHE A 73 18.38 24.24 -0.66
N ILE A 74 18.24 22.98 -0.24
CA ILE A 74 18.65 22.51 1.08
C ILE A 74 19.90 21.66 0.89
N LYS A 75 20.99 21.99 1.59
CA LYS A 75 22.25 21.24 1.53
C LYS A 75 22.23 20.04 2.49
N GLU A 76 23.14 19.09 2.27
CA GLU A 76 23.19 17.85 3.04
C GLU A 76 23.25 18.13 4.55
N GLY A 77 22.64 17.24 5.33
CA GLY A 77 22.54 17.42 6.78
C GLY A 77 21.27 16.81 7.36
N ILE A 78 21.22 16.76 8.69
CA ILE A 78 20.05 16.26 9.44
C ILE A 78 19.28 17.44 10.01
N TYR A 79 18.09 17.66 9.47
CA TYR A 79 17.17 18.71 9.85
C TYR A 79 16.08 18.12 10.75
N ARG A 80 16.21 18.33 12.07
CA ARG A 80 15.23 17.89 13.07
C ARG A 80 14.08 18.88 13.19
N GLU A 81 13.40 19.12 12.09
CA GLU A 81 12.27 20.05 11.96
C GLU A 81 11.25 19.51 10.96
N SER A 82 10.18 20.28 10.72
CA SER A 82 9.16 19.94 9.73
C SER A 82 9.10 21.02 8.66
N ILE A 83 8.94 20.62 7.40
CA ILE A 83 8.69 21.55 6.30
C ILE A 83 7.23 21.98 6.35
N LEU A 84 7.00 23.27 6.58
CA LEU A 84 5.67 23.87 6.59
C LEU A 84 5.49 24.74 5.35
N LEU A 85 4.57 24.35 4.47
CA LEU A 85 4.24 25.12 3.27
C LEU A 85 2.96 25.93 3.51
N THR A 86 3.12 27.26 3.51
CA THR A 86 2.04 28.25 3.72
C THR A 86 1.86 29.19 2.53
N LYS A 87 2.72 29.08 1.52
CA LYS A 87 2.74 29.93 0.33
C LYS A 87 2.44 29.08 -0.90
N SER A 88 1.71 29.67 -1.84
CA SER A 88 1.45 29.03 -3.12
C SER A 88 2.35 29.63 -4.19
N GLY A 89 2.78 28.79 -5.12
CA GLY A 89 3.28 29.26 -6.41
C GLY A 89 2.13 29.62 -7.35
N THR A 90 2.43 29.65 -8.64
CA THR A 90 1.45 29.77 -9.71
C THR A 90 1.72 28.72 -10.80
N PRO A 91 0.76 28.43 -11.70
CA PRO A 91 0.99 27.48 -12.79
C PRO A 91 2.24 27.75 -13.64
N THR A 92 2.58 29.03 -13.83
CA THR A 92 3.74 29.47 -14.63
C THR A 92 4.98 29.79 -13.78
N SER A 93 4.86 29.80 -12.46
CA SER A 93 5.95 30.12 -11.53
C SER A 93 5.73 29.37 -10.20
N PRO A 94 5.96 28.04 -10.19
CA PRO A 94 5.84 27.25 -8.97
C PRO A 94 6.93 27.63 -7.97
N ILE A 95 6.67 27.42 -6.68
CA ILE A 95 7.72 27.45 -5.65
C ILE A 95 8.38 26.08 -5.60
N THR A 96 9.71 26.02 -5.64
CA THR A 96 10.46 24.76 -5.58
C THR A 96 11.23 24.64 -4.27
N ILE A 97 11.05 23.53 -3.56
CA ILE A 97 11.85 23.13 -2.41
C ILE A 97 12.58 21.85 -2.78
N ALA A 98 13.90 21.91 -2.87
CA ALA A 98 14.69 20.80 -3.37
C ALA A 98 15.95 20.55 -2.54
N ALA A 99 16.44 19.31 -2.55
CA ALA A 99 17.84 19.08 -2.23
C ALA A 99 18.73 19.86 -3.20
N TYR A 100 19.86 20.38 -2.70
CA TYR A 100 20.90 20.95 -3.54
C TYR A 100 21.41 19.88 -4.53
N PRO A 101 21.73 20.21 -5.79
CA PRO A 101 22.18 19.23 -6.77
C PRO A 101 23.37 18.38 -6.27
N GLY A 102 23.22 17.05 -6.30
CA GLY A 102 24.22 16.09 -5.80
C GLY A 102 24.06 15.74 -4.31
N HIS A 103 23.11 16.36 -3.61
CA HIS A 103 22.78 16.09 -2.21
C HIS A 103 21.46 15.32 -2.05
N GLU A 104 20.86 14.83 -3.14
CA GLU A 104 19.62 14.05 -3.11
C GLU A 104 19.76 12.83 -2.18
N GLY A 105 18.77 12.61 -1.33
CA GLY A 105 18.79 11.54 -0.32
C GLY A 105 19.72 11.78 0.88
N LYS A 106 20.57 12.82 0.85
CA LYS A 106 21.44 13.22 1.97
C LYS A 106 20.88 14.37 2.80
N VAL A 107 19.83 15.04 2.31
CA VAL A 107 19.04 16.01 3.07
C VAL A 107 17.98 15.26 3.86
N ILE A 108 18.22 15.05 5.14
CA ILE A 108 17.34 14.24 6.00
C ILE A 108 16.46 15.15 6.84
N ILE A 109 15.17 15.19 6.53
CA ILE A 109 14.12 15.75 7.38
C ILE A 109 13.74 14.67 8.40
N ASN A 110 14.24 14.78 9.63
CA ASN A 110 14.03 13.78 10.66
C ASN A 110 12.96 14.24 11.67
N ALA A 111 11.83 13.55 11.67
CA ALA A 111 10.73 13.80 12.61
C ALA A 111 10.92 13.14 13.98
N ALA A 112 12.03 12.41 14.20
CA ALA A 112 12.39 11.84 15.49
C ALA A 112 13.16 12.83 16.40
N GLU A 113 13.06 12.56 17.70
CA GLU A 113 13.77 13.29 18.76
C GLU A 113 14.82 12.42 19.45
N PRO A 114 16.06 12.91 19.63
CA PRO A 114 17.08 12.22 20.42
C PRO A 114 16.63 12.02 21.87
N ILE A 115 17.01 10.87 22.41
CA ILE A 115 16.81 10.49 23.80
C ILE A 115 18.17 10.48 24.48
N MET A 116 18.30 11.29 25.53
CA MET A 116 19.55 11.51 26.25
C MET A 116 19.42 11.01 27.69
N ARG A 117 20.54 11.09 28.43
CA ARG A 117 20.59 10.84 29.88
C ARG A 117 20.18 9.42 30.30
N TRP A 118 20.53 8.46 29.47
CA TRP A 118 20.40 7.05 29.82
C TRP A 118 21.30 6.67 31.01
N ARG A 119 20.77 5.82 31.88
CA ARG A 119 21.54 5.14 32.93
C ARG A 119 21.11 3.70 33.02
N LYS A 120 21.96 2.82 33.53
CA LYS A 120 21.57 1.44 33.85
C LYS A 120 20.49 1.42 34.94
N CYS A 121 19.58 0.44 34.86
CA CYS A 121 18.69 0.07 35.96
C CYS A 121 19.55 -0.29 37.18
N THR A 122 19.12 0.10 38.38
CA THR A 122 19.88 -0.18 39.62
C THR A 122 19.46 -1.46 40.33
N GLY A 123 18.42 -2.13 39.85
CA GLY A 123 17.92 -3.39 40.40
C GLY A 123 16.65 -3.86 39.68
N PRO A 124 16.17 -5.08 39.99
CA PRO A 124 15.02 -5.67 39.32
C PRO A 124 13.73 -4.87 39.56
N ASP A 125 13.52 -4.30 40.75
CA ASP A 125 12.30 -3.56 41.08
C ASP A 125 12.07 -2.33 40.19
N GLU A 126 13.14 -1.63 39.80
CA GLU A 126 13.07 -0.49 38.87
C GLU A 126 12.66 -0.94 37.46
N CYS A 127 13.06 -2.15 37.10
CA CYS A 127 12.82 -2.79 35.82
C CYS A 127 11.63 -3.79 35.91
N ALA A 128 10.64 -3.52 36.78
CA ALA A 128 9.41 -4.31 36.93
C ALA A 128 9.62 -5.82 37.22
N GLY A 129 10.66 -6.14 38.00
CA GLY A 129 11.04 -7.50 38.36
C GLY A 129 11.77 -8.26 37.25
N ASN A 130 12.21 -7.59 36.18
CA ASN A 130 12.90 -8.25 35.06
C ASN A 130 14.22 -8.88 35.53
N PRO A 131 14.47 -10.18 35.26
CA PRO A 131 15.70 -10.85 35.67
C PRO A 131 16.95 -10.35 34.95
N PHE A 132 16.82 -9.71 33.78
CA PHE A 132 17.90 -9.16 32.97
C PHE A 132 18.15 -7.66 33.21
N TRP A 133 17.69 -7.11 34.33
CA TRP A 133 17.77 -5.68 34.65
C TRP A 133 19.17 -5.07 34.52
N GLU A 134 20.24 -5.85 34.69
CA GLU A 134 21.64 -5.41 34.58
C GLU A 134 22.03 -4.93 33.17
N HIS A 135 21.31 -5.39 32.15
CA HIS A 135 21.48 -4.99 30.76
C HIS A 135 20.59 -3.81 30.34
N ILE A 136 19.58 -3.49 31.15
CA ILE A 136 18.54 -2.54 30.77
C ILE A 136 18.94 -1.13 31.22
N TYR A 137 18.82 -0.20 30.28
CA TYR A 137 18.96 1.23 30.51
C TYR A 137 17.58 1.87 30.63
N VAL A 138 17.50 2.91 31.46
CA VAL A 138 16.29 3.68 31.72
C VAL A 138 16.57 5.17 31.59
N THR A 139 15.59 5.92 31.11
CA THR A 139 15.62 7.39 31.07
C THR A 139 14.22 7.99 31.26
N ASP A 140 14.18 9.23 31.75
CA ASP A 140 12.95 10.02 31.87
C ASP A 140 12.65 10.72 30.54
N VAL A 141 11.43 10.54 30.04
CA VAL A 141 10.93 11.18 28.82
C VAL A 141 9.74 12.11 29.11
N GLY A 142 9.48 12.40 30.38
CA GLY A 142 8.28 13.07 30.85
C GLY A 142 8.07 14.45 30.24
N ALA A 143 9.12 15.25 30.08
CA ALA A 143 9.03 16.58 29.46
C ALA A 143 8.64 16.49 27.97
N LYS A 144 9.20 15.53 27.23
CA LYS A 144 8.87 15.32 25.81
C LYS A 144 7.45 14.77 25.66
N VAL A 145 7.06 13.80 26.47
CA VAL A 145 5.71 13.22 26.42
C VAL A 145 4.63 14.24 26.79
N GLN A 146 4.88 15.11 27.78
CA GLN A 146 3.89 16.10 28.23
C GLN A 146 3.53 17.14 27.16
N SER A 147 4.48 17.47 26.31
CA SER A 147 4.32 18.39 25.17
C SER A 147 3.77 17.70 23.92
N HIS A 148 3.71 16.37 23.91
CA HIS A 148 3.24 15.60 22.76
C HIS A 148 1.70 15.63 22.65
N PRO A 149 1.11 15.79 21.43
CA PRO A 149 -0.34 15.85 21.24
C PRO A 149 -1.10 14.59 21.69
N ASP A 150 -0.45 13.43 21.60
CA ASP A 150 -1.01 12.13 22.01
C ASP A 150 -0.20 11.58 23.19
N LYS A 151 -0.49 12.04 24.40
CA LYS A 151 0.28 11.73 25.61
C LYS A 151 0.22 10.26 26.00
N ALA A 152 -0.89 9.60 25.68
CA ALA A 152 -1.13 8.20 26.03
C ALA A 152 -0.35 7.22 25.14
N PHE A 153 0.03 7.66 23.92
CA PHE A 153 0.71 6.80 22.95
C PHE A 153 1.86 7.53 22.24
N ALA A 154 2.54 8.43 22.96
CA ALA A 154 3.56 9.33 22.43
C ALA A 154 4.79 8.59 21.87
N ILE A 155 5.20 7.49 22.49
CA ILE A 155 6.36 6.70 22.03
C ILE A 155 5.84 5.46 21.31
N ARG A 156 5.99 5.46 19.98
CA ARG A 156 5.49 4.40 19.11
C ARG A 156 6.60 3.54 18.53
N GLN A 157 7.68 4.18 18.10
CA GLN A 157 8.85 3.51 17.54
C GLN A 157 10.11 4.16 18.09
N VAL A 158 11.07 3.31 18.47
CA VAL A 158 12.39 3.70 18.96
C VAL A 158 13.42 3.21 17.95
N PHE A 159 14.45 4.01 17.72
CA PHE A 159 15.55 3.73 16.81
C PHE A 159 16.87 3.86 17.55
N GLN A 160 17.85 3.06 17.16
CA GLN A 160 19.24 3.20 17.60
C GLN A 160 20.15 3.12 16.38
N ASN A 161 21.04 4.09 16.22
CA ASN A 161 21.93 4.20 15.04
C ASN A 161 21.16 4.18 13.70
N GLY A 162 19.94 4.73 13.68
CA GLY A 162 19.07 4.76 12.50
C GLY A 162 18.25 3.49 12.26
N GLU A 163 18.45 2.41 13.03
CA GLU A 163 17.67 1.18 12.91
C GLU A 163 16.51 1.13 13.89
N ARG A 164 15.32 0.70 13.43
CA ARG A 164 14.16 0.50 14.31
C ARG A 164 14.37 -0.69 15.26
N LEU A 165 14.10 -0.47 16.54
CA LEU A 165 14.20 -1.46 17.60
C LEU A 165 12.88 -2.20 17.86
N LYS A 166 12.97 -3.45 18.33
CA LYS A 166 11.81 -4.31 18.63
C LYS A 166 11.17 -3.92 19.95
N ARG A 167 9.84 -3.92 20.01
CA ARG A 167 9.12 -3.76 21.28
C ARG A 167 9.17 -5.08 22.04
N SER A 168 9.49 -5.03 23.33
CA SER A 168 9.33 -6.21 24.18
C SER A 168 7.89 -6.72 24.15
N ARG A 169 7.69 -8.02 24.29
CA ARG A 169 6.37 -8.63 24.10
C ARG A 169 6.11 -9.89 24.91
N TYR A 170 4.82 -10.18 25.11
CA TYR A 170 4.32 -11.43 25.65
C TYR A 170 3.25 -12.05 24.72
N PRO A 171 3.35 -13.35 24.40
CA PRO A 171 4.54 -14.17 24.58
C PRO A 171 5.72 -13.63 23.73
N ASN A 172 6.95 -14.00 24.09
CA ASN A 172 8.18 -13.57 23.37
C ASN A 172 8.13 -13.88 21.86
N ALA A 173 7.43 -14.95 21.48
CA ALA A 173 7.13 -15.30 20.10
C ALA A 173 5.71 -15.87 19.98
N GLY A 174 5.10 -15.74 18.80
CA GLY A 174 3.74 -16.25 18.55
C GLY A 174 2.65 -15.46 19.27
N TRP A 175 1.50 -16.08 19.52
CA TRP A 175 0.32 -15.41 20.10
C TRP A 175 -0.39 -16.33 21.08
N SER A 176 -1.21 -15.72 21.94
CA SER A 176 -2.15 -16.41 22.83
C SER A 176 -3.58 -16.26 22.30
N TYR A 177 -4.53 -16.95 22.91
CA TYR A 177 -5.95 -16.82 22.56
C TYR A 177 -6.81 -16.66 23.80
N PRO A 178 -7.85 -15.79 23.77
CA PRO A 178 -8.77 -15.67 24.89
C PRO A 178 -9.44 -17.01 25.21
N THR A 179 -9.58 -17.31 26.50
CA THR A 179 -10.34 -18.49 26.98
C THR A 179 -11.76 -18.13 27.40
N THR A 180 -12.04 -16.85 27.68
CA THR A 180 -13.40 -16.36 27.96
C THR A 180 -13.54 -14.91 27.50
N ILE A 181 -14.66 -14.60 26.85
CA ILE A 181 -15.01 -13.22 26.50
C ILE A 181 -16.01 -12.70 27.54
N LYS A 182 -15.61 -11.67 28.30
CA LYS A 182 -16.49 -11.03 29.29
C LYS A 182 -17.30 -9.89 28.67
N ASN A 183 -16.65 -9.11 27.81
CA ASN A 183 -17.29 -8.10 26.97
C ASN A 183 -16.58 -8.06 25.61
N PRO A 184 -17.24 -8.44 24.50
CA PRO A 184 -16.61 -8.54 23.18
C PRO A 184 -16.10 -7.19 22.64
N LYS A 185 -16.47 -6.06 23.25
CA LYS A 185 -15.97 -4.73 22.90
C LYS A 185 -14.95 -4.18 23.90
N LYS A 186 -14.55 -4.91 24.95
CA LYS A 186 -13.68 -4.31 25.98
C LYS A 186 -12.81 -5.28 26.77
N THR A 187 -13.30 -6.45 27.14
CA THR A 187 -12.65 -7.32 28.13
C THR A 187 -12.70 -8.79 27.76
N PHE A 188 -11.57 -9.46 27.97
CA PHE A 188 -11.45 -10.90 27.84
C PHE A 188 -10.54 -11.45 28.93
N SER A 189 -10.66 -12.75 29.20
CA SER A 189 -9.80 -13.47 30.13
C SER A 189 -9.06 -14.58 29.37
N ASP A 190 -7.87 -14.89 29.86
CA ASP A 190 -7.06 -16.01 29.42
C ASP A 190 -6.50 -16.71 30.66
N SER A 191 -6.95 -17.95 30.89
CA SER A 191 -6.58 -18.74 32.07
C SER A 191 -5.13 -19.22 32.05
N SER A 192 -4.43 -19.08 30.91
CA SER A 192 -2.99 -19.35 30.82
C SER A 192 -2.12 -18.19 31.31
N LEU A 193 -2.69 -17.00 31.52
CA LEU A 193 -1.96 -15.85 32.05
C LEU A 193 -1.75 -15.99 33.56
N SER A 194 -0.53 -16.34 33.96
CA SER A 194 -0.10 -16.49 35.37
C SER A 194 0.62 -15.26 35.94
N LYS A 195 0.51 -14.10 35.28
CA LYS A 195 1.17 -12.85 35.69
C LYS A 195 0.42 -12.18 36.85
N PRO A 196 1.11 -11.40 37.71
CA PRO A 196 0.45 -10.68 38.80
C PRO A 196 -0.49 -9.60 38.28
N ASP A 197 -1.42 -9.17 39.14
CA ASP A 197 -2.28 -8.02 38.84
C ASP A 197 -1.43 -6.80 38.46
N LYS A 198 -1.96 -5.98 37.54
CA LYS A 198 -1.34 -4.81 36.93
C LYS A 198 -0.16 -5.07 35.99
N TYR A 199 0.34 -6.30 35.85
CA TYR A 199 1.54 -6.59 35.04
C TYR A 199 1.50 -6.05 33.60
N PHE A 200 0.34 -6.12 32.93
CA PHE A 200 0.17 -5.60 31.57
C PHE A 200 -0.47 -4.20 31.51
N THR A 201 -0.67 -3.52 32.63
CA THR A 201 -1.31 -2.19 32.64
C THR A 201 -0.36 -1.16 32.02
N GLY A 202 -0.85 -0.38 31.06
CA GLY A 202 -0.05 0.57 30.29
C GLY A 202 0.62 -0.03 29.05
N SER A 203 0.67 -1.36 28.92
CA SER A 203 1.13 -2.07 27.72
C SER A 203 0.09 -2.01 26.59
N VAL A 204 0.45 -2.51 25.40
CA VAL A 204 -0.40 -2.48 24.20
C VAL A 204 -0.83 -3.88 23.81
N CYS A 205 -2.12 -4.15 23.79
CA CYS A 205 -2.69 -5.38 23.25
C CYS A 205 -2.85 -5.26 21.73
N HIS A 206 -2.30 -6.23 21.01
CA HIS A 206 -2.50 -6.46 19.58
C HIS A 206 -3.49 -7.61 19.45
N VAL A 207 -4.75 -7.30 19.13
CA VAL A 207 -5.85 -8.26 19.10
C VAL A 207 -6.40 -8.38 17.68
N LYS A 208 -6.36 -9.59 17.11
CA LYS A 208 -6.99 -9.86 15.81
C LYS A 208 -8.50 -10.05 16.06
N THR A 209 -9.32 -9.38 15.27
CA THR A 209 -10.80 -9.41 15.43
C THR A 209 -11.53 -9.78 14.14
N ALA A 210 -10.82 -9.79 13.01
CA ALA A 210 -11.24 -10.39 11.75
C ALA A 210 -10.02 -10.91 10.98
N VAL A 211 -10.23 -11.70 9.92
CA VAL A 211 -9.10 -12.18 9.09
C VAL A 211 -8.36 -11.04 8.38
N TRP A 212 -9.09 -9.95 8.11
CA TRP A 212 -8.64 -8.71 7.48
C TRP A 212 -8.34 -7.56 8.48
N HIS A 213 -8.36 -7.81 9.80
CA HIS A 213 -8.23 -6.71 10.77
C HIS A 213 -7.53 -7.08 12.08
N LEU A 214 -6.55 -6.26 12.48
CA LEU A 214 -5.90 -6.30 13.78
C LEU A 214 -5.95 -4.93 14.47
N ASP A 215 -6.30 -4.91 15.75
CA ASP A 215 -6.36 -3.71 16.56
C ASP A 215 -5.16 -3.60 17.51
N GLN A 216 -4.56 -2.40 17.60
CA GLN A 216 -3.59 -2.03 18.63
C GLN A 216 -4.26 -1.12 19.67
N ILE A 217 -4.38 -1.61 20.90
CA ILE A 217 -5.15 -0.93 21.94
C ILE A 217 -4.40 -1.00 23.28
N PRO A 218 -4.13 0.15 23.94
CA PRO A 218 -3.57 0.15 25.29
C PRO A 218 -4.45 -0.61 26.29
N ILE A 219 -3.80 -1.25 27.27
CA ILE A 219 -4.46 -1.96 28.36
C ILE A 219 -4.58 -1.01 29.55
N THR A 220 -5.80 -0.79 30.04
CA THR A 220 -6.05 0.04 31.22
C THR A 220 -6.03 -0.74 32.53
N ASP A 221 -6.27 -2.05 32.45
CA ASP A 221 -6.25 -2.91 33.63
C ASP A 221 -5.94 -4.36 33.25
N PHE A 222 -5.20 -5.03 34.14
CA PHE A 222 -5.03 -6.47 34.14
C PHE A 222 -5.22 -6.97 35.57
N SER A 223 -6.23 -7.80 35.80
CA SER A 223 -6.49 -8.39 37.13
C SER A 223 -7.07 -9.77 36.99
N ARG A 224 -6.57 -10.72 37.80
CA ARG A 224 -7.05 -12.11 37.85
C ARG A 224 -7.19 -12.73 36.44
N GLY A 225 -6.15 -12.61 35.63
CA GLY A 225 -6.11 -13.15 34.26
C GLY A 225 -7.04 -12.45 33.25
N THR A 226 -7.60 -11.29 33.59
CA THR A 226 -8.52 -10.52 32.73
C THR A 226 -7.85 -9.27 32.20
N VAL A 227 -7.84 -9.10 30.88
CA VAL A 227 -7.35 -7.91 30.18
C VAL A 227 -8.51 -6.94 29.92
N THR A 228 -8.32 -5.66 30.24
CA THR A 228 -9.24 -4.57 29.93
C THR A 228 -8.62 -3.58 28.96
N LEU A 229 -9.26 -3.42 27.81
CA LEU A 229 -8.83 -2.51 26.75
C LEU A 229 -9.29 -1.07 27.00
N ALA A 230 -8.45 -0.11 26.65
CA ALA A 230 -8.71 1.33 26.79
C ALA A 230 -9.87 1.83 25.93
N ARG A 231 -10.11 1.18 24.79
CA ARG A 231 -11.18 1.51 23.84
C ARG A 231 -11.71 0.26 23.17
N SER A 232 -12.86 0.39 22.52
CA SER A 232 -13.44 -0.70 21.76
C SER A 232 -12.59 -1.05 20.53
N PRO A 233 -12.33 -2.35 20.27
CA PRO A 233 -11.84 -2.79 18.97
C PRO A 233 -12.89 -2.58 17.88
N ARG A 234 -12.42 -2.52 16.63
CA ARG A 234 -13.32 -2.25 15.49
C ARG A 234 -14.38 -3.34 15.37
N PHE A 235 -13.94 -4.60 15.37
CA PHE A 235 -14.82 -5.77 15.40
C PHE A 235 -14.81 -6.43 16.79
N ASN A 236 -15.71 -7.39 17.00
CA ASN A 236 -15.84 -8.05 18.29
C ASN A 236 -14.64 -8.97 18.57
N ILE A 237 -14.12 -8.92 19.80
CA ILE A 237 -13.18 -9.92 20.30
C ILE A 237 -13.91 -11.26 20.35
N SER A 238 -13.24 -12.32 19.91
CA SER A 238 -13.74 -13.68 20.00
C SER A 238 -12.63 -14.64 20.40
N MET A 239 -13.00 -15.86 20.81
CA MET A 239 -12.02 -16.92 21.09
C MET A 239 -11.42 -17.52 19.81
N GLN A 240 -11.89 -17.12 18.61
CA GLN A 240 -11.40 -17.66 17.34
C GLN A 240 -10.09 -16.98 16.89
N PHE A 241 -9.81 -15.78 17.39
CA PHE A 241 -8.66 -14.99 16.99
C PHE A 241 -7.68 -14.80 18.15
N GLY A 242 -6.39 -14.73 17.80
CA GLY A 242 -5.30 -14.58 18.76
C GLY A 242 -5.03 -13.13 19.15
N TYR A 243 -4.17 -12.98 20.15
CA TYR A 243 -3.61 -11.70 20.60
C TYR A 243 -2.16 -11.85 21.08
N TYR A 244 -1.45 -10.75 21.16
CA TYR A 244 -0.19 -10.62 21.90
C TYR A 244 -0.10 -9.23 22.52
N ILE A 245 0.79 -9.05 23.50
CA ILE A 245 0.92 -7.79 24.26
C ILE A 245 2.35 -7.29 24.08
N THR A 246 2.52 -5.99 23.81
CA THR A 246 3.85 -5.36 23.62
C THR A 246 4.07 -4.20 24.58
N SER A 247 5.32 -3.73 24.69
CA SER A 247 5.74 -2.66 25.59
C SER A 247 5.55 -3.06 27.05
N ILE A 248 6.27 -4.11 27.45
CA ILE A 248 6.24 -4.66 28.82
C ILE A 248 7.67 -4.65 29.36
N VAL A 249 7.96 -3.82 30.37
CA VAL A 249 9.32 -3.68 30.93
C VAL A 249 9.85 -5.02 31.45
N GLY A 250 8.98 -5.80 32.09
CA GLY A 250 9.29 -7.14 32.60
C GLY A 250 9.55 -8.22 31.54
N GLU A 251 9.39 -7.91 30.25
CA GLU A 251 9.59 -8.84 29.13
C GLU A 251 10.67 -8.33 28.15
N ILE A 252 11.49 -7.36 28.54
CA ILE A 252 12.72 -7.02 27.79
C ILE A 252 13.71 -8.17 28.03
N ASN A 253 13.80 -9.08 27.07
CA ASN A 253 14.44 -10.38 27.21
C ASN A 253 15.68 -10.54 26.33
N GLU A 254 15.87 -9.66 25.34
CA GLU A 254 17.02 -9.69 24.44
C GLU A 254 17.54 -8.30 24.06
N GLU A 255 18.75 -8.28 23.51
CA GLU A 255 19.40 -7.08 22.98
C GLU A 255 18.56 -6.41 21.90
N GLY A 256 18.39 -5.09 22.00
CA GLY A 256 17.60 -4.30 21.05
C GLY A 256 16.10 -4.26 21.35
N GLU A 257 15.63 -4.83 22.46
CA GLU A 257 14.25 -4.68 22.92
C GLU A 257 14.04 -3.45 23.81
N TRP A 258 12.88 -2.82 23.66
CA TRP A 258 12.49 -1.66 24.47
C TRP A 258 11.03 -1.73 24.96
N ALA A 259 10.75 -1.00 26.04
CA ALA A 259 9.41 -0.79 26.57
C ALA A 259 9.23 0.63 27.11
N TYR A 260 8.06 1.22 26.89
CA TYR A 260 7.66 2.49 27.46
C TYR A 260 6.65 2.28 28.60
N ASP A 261 6.93 2.86 29.77
CA ASP A 261 6.00 2.94 30.88
C ASP A 261 5.30 4.32 30.87
N PRO A 262 4.01 4.39 30.48
CA PRO A 262 3.28 5.65 30.41
C PRO A 262 2.93 6.24 31.79
N ALA A 263 2.86 5.43 32.84
CA ALA A 263 2.55 5.91 34.19
C ALA A 263 3.74 6.64 34.79
N GLN A 264 4.94 6.08 34.63
CA GLN A 264 6.19 6.70 35.07
C GLN A 264 6.76 7.70 34.06
N LYS A 265 6.29 7.68 32.81
CA LYS A 265 6.87 8.41 31.66
C LYS A 265 8.36 8.11 31.50
N LYS A 266 8.71 6.82 31.61
CA LYS A 266 10.09 6.31 31.47
C LYS A 266 10.18 5.38 30.28
N LEU A 267 11.31 5.44 29.59
CA LEU A 267 11.66 4.50 28.52
C LEU A 267 12.76 3.57 29.01
N PHE A 268 12.58 2.27 28.75
CA PHE A 268 13.50 1.20 29.08
C PHE A 268 14.00 0.55 27.80
N LEU A 269 15.30 0.23 27.74
CA LEU A 269 15.96 -0.29 26.54
C LEU A 269 17.10 -1.22 26.95
N TRP A 270 17.16 -2.42 26.39
CA TRP A 270 18.42 -3.16 26.27
C TRP A 270 19.10 -2.70 24.98
N PRO A 271 20.16 -1.88 25.05
CA PRO A 271 20.75 -1.27 23.85
C PRO A 271 21.47 -2.32 23.00
N LYS A 272 21.55 -2.07 21.69
CA LYS A 272 22.54 -2.75 20.85
C LYS A 272 23.94 -2.24 21.22
N GLY A 273 24.81 -3.14 21.66
CA GLY A 273 26.13 -2.85 22.22
C GLY A 273 26.12 -2.44 23.70
N ASP A 274 27.27 -1.99 24.19
CA ASP A 274 27.50 -1.81 25.63
C ASP A 274 26.82 -0.58 26.26
N VAL A 275 26.32 0.36 25.45
CA VAL A 275 25.74 1.63 25.90
C VAL A 275 24.54 2.08 25.06
N ALA A 276 23.57 2.71 25.71
CA ALA A 276 22.45 3.37 25.06
C ALA A 276 22.86 4.73 24.46
N GLN A 277 23.36 4.72 23.24
CA GLN A 277 23.78 5.91 22.46
C GLN A 277 23.04 6.00 21.13
N ASN A 278 22.93 7.22 20.58
CA ASN A 278 22.23 7.51 19.32
C ASN A 278 20.81 6.93 19.26
N VAL A 279 20.10 7.01 20.39
CA VAL A 279 18.72 6.54 20.51
C VAL A 279 17.78 7.71 20.22
N GLU A 280 16.78 7.48 19.38
CA GLU A 280 15.73 8.45 19.08
C GLU A 280 14.36 7.78 18.99
N PHE A 281 13.29 8.56 19.05
CA PHE A 281 11.92 8.07 18.87
C PHE A 281 11.09 9.00 18.00
N THR A 282 10.09 8.44 17.32
CA THR A 282 9.12 9.21 16.54
C THR A 282 8.46 10.27 17.41
N TYR A 283 8.51 11.54 17.02
CA TYR A 283 7.98 12.63 17.85
C TYR A 283 7.14 13.64 17.07
N ARG A 284 7.64 14.18 15.96
CA ARG A 284 6.87 15.15 15.15
C ARG A 284 5.81 14.40 14.36
N GLU A 285 4.63 15.00 14.28
CA GLU A 285 3.51 14.41 13.56
C GLU A 285 3.83 14.17 12.08
N TYR A 286 4.64 15.06 11.49
CA TYR A 286 4.97 15.01 10.07
C TYR A 286 6.39 15.50 9.72
N CYS A 287 6.93 15.03 8.58
CA CYS A 287 8.12 15.63 7.97
C CYS A 287 7.74 16.83 7.10
N LEU A 288 6.66 16.71 6.32
CA LEU A 288 6.13 17.79 5.50
C LEU A 288 4.62 17.97 5.70
N TYR A 289 4.20 19.22 5.86
CA TYR A 289 2.80 19.62 5.96
C TYR A 289 2.49 20.83 5.08
N THR A 290 1.35 20.78 4.39
CA THR A 290 0.78 21.94 3.68
C THR A 290 -0.39 22.52 4.46
N HIS A 291 -0.49 23.84 4.53
CA HIS A 291 -1.74 24.47 4.95
C HIS A 291 -2.83 24.32 3.88
N ALA A 292 -4.09 24.39 4.29
CA ALA A 292 -5.23 24.33 3.39
C ALA A 292 -5.13 25.36 2.26
N ASN A 293 -5.49 24.94 1.05
CA ASN A 293 -5.45 25.72 -0.20
C ASN A 293 -4.05 26.10 -0.70
N THR A 294 -2.98 25.57 -0.09
CA THR A 294 -1.64 25.68 -0.66
C THR A 294 -1.59 24.98 -2.02
N SER A 295 -0.94 25.60 -3.00
CA SER A 295 -0.88 25.07 -4.36
C SER A 295 0.38 25.43 -5.13
N TRP A 296 0.65 24.71 -6.22
CA TRP A 296 1.76 24.99 -7.14
C TRP A 296 3.14 25.03 -6.45
N ASN A 297 3.35 24.13 -5.50
CA ASN A 297 4.67 23.88 -4.93
C ASN A 297 5.22 22.54 -5.43
N ILE A 298 6.53 22.49 -5.66
CA ILE A 298 7.29 21.30 -6.02
C ILE A 298 8.22 20.96 -4.86
N VAL A 299 8.20 19.72 -4.39
CA VAL A 299 9.09 19.22 -3.32
C VAL A 299 9.84 18.00 -3.84
N ARG A 300 11.18 18.05 -3.84
CA ARG A 300 11.98 16.98 -4.45
C ARG A 300 13.35 16.69 -3.86
N GLY A 301 13.80 15.44 -4.00
CA GLY A 301 15.15 14.99 -3.65
C GLY A 301 15.41 14.85 -2.15
N LEU A 302 14.39 14.96 -1.30
CA LEU A 302 14.54 14.94 0.16
C LEU A 302 14.37 13.52 0.72
N ALA A 303 15.07 13.22 1.82
CA ALA A 303 14.82 12.06 2.66
C ALA A 303 13.98 12.49 3.89
N MET A 304 12.89 11.80 4.18
CA MET A 304 11.91 12.13 5.23
C MET A 304 11.71 10.94 6.14
N HIS A 305 12.23 11.01 7.37
CA HIS A 305 12.34 9.86 8.26
C HIS A 305 11.52 10.01 9.54
N ASN A 306 11.04 8.87 10.05
CA ASN A 306 10.64 8.67 11.45
C ASN A 306 9.47 9.56 11.91
N ALA A 307 8.51 9.81 11.02
CA ALA A 307 7.31 10.59 11.35
C ALA A 307 6.36 9.81 12.28
N TYR A 308 5.86 10.51 13.31
CA TYR A 308 4.88 9.96 14.25
C TYR A 308 3.54 9.60 13.58
N ARG A 309 3.16 10.28 12.50
CA ARG A 309 1.99 9.92 11.69
C ARG A 309 2.24 9.98 10.20
N TYR A 310 2.66 11.12 9.65
CA TYR A 310 2.66 11.35 8.20
C TYR A 310 4.06 11.69 7.69
N GLY A 311 4.61 10.96 6.72
CA GLY A 311 5.83 11.45 6.04
C GLY A 311 5.55 12.78 5.36
N VAL A 312 4.59 12.75 4.44
CA VAL A 312 4.04 13.93 3.75
C VAL A 312 2.54 14.01 3.99
N TRP A 313 2.08 15.17 4.47
CA TRP A 313 0.67 15.46 4.67
C TRP A 313 0.23 16.64 3.80
N LEU A 314 -0.49 16.32 2.72
CA LEU A 314 -1.15 17.29 1.87
C LEU A 314 -2.57 17.53 2.41
N TYR A 315 -2.69 18.53 3.27
CA TYR A 315 -3.97 18.92 3.87
C TYR A 315 -4.67 19.96 2.99
N HIS A 316 -5.69 19.52 2.25
CA HIS A 316 -6.49 20.34 1.33
C HIS A 316 -5.65 21.15 0.32
N ALA A 317 -4.52 20.60 -0.11
CA ALA A 317 -3.63 21.23 -1.07
C ALA A 317 -3.98 20.79 -2.49
N ASN A 318 -3.71 21.66 -3.47
CA ASN A 318 -4.06 21.39 -4.86
C ASN A 318 -2.86 21.65 -5.75
N ASP A 319 -2.77 20.97 -6.90
CA ASP A 319 -1.72 21.24 -7.89
C ASP A 319 -0.29 21.13 -7.31
N MET A 320 -0.09 20.29 -6.29
CA MET A 320 1.22 20.03 -5.69
C MET A 320 1.97 18.98 -6.50
N THR A 321 3.29 19.08 -6.54
CA THR A 321 4.17 18.01 -7.04
C THR A 321 5.10 17.54 -5.94
N ILE A 322 4.95 16.29 -5.52
CA ILE A 322 5.85 15.61 -4.59
C ILE A 322 6.60 14.58 -5.41
N GLU A 323 7.88 14.82 -5.70
CA GLU A 323 8.64 13.99 -6.64
C GLU A 323 10.03 13.59 -6.17
N ASN A 324 10.47 12.37 -6.51
CA ASN A 324 11.85 11.91 -6.24
C ASN A 324 12.27 12.04 -4.76
N ASN A 325 11.35 11.86 -3.81
CA ASN A 325 11.67 11.85 -2.38
C ASN A 325 11.73 10.42 -1.84
N THR A 326 12.44 10.24 -0.73
CA THR A 326 12.47 9.01 0.05
C THR A 326 11.75 9.25 1.37
N ILE A 327 10.70 8.48 1.67
CA ILE A 327 9.90 8.58 2.88
C ILE A 327 9.99 7.23 3.60
N GLU A 328 10.54 7.21 4.82
CA GLU A 328 10.80 5.96 5.54
C GLU A 328 10.37 5.99 7.02
N HIS A 329 9.93 4.83 7.52
CA HIS A 329 9.59 4.60 8.93
C HIS A 329 8.49 5.51 9.50
N THR A 330 7.43 5.71 8.72
CA THR A 330 6.24 6.45 9.18
C THR A 330 5.30 5.53 9.96
N PHE A 331 4.82 5.96 11.13
CA PHE A 331 3.91 5.10 11.90
C PHE A 331 2.51 4.96 11.28
N THR A 332 2.00 5.94 10.53
CA THR A 332 0.64 5.87 9.96
C THR A 332 0.65 5.91 8.44
N PHE A 333 0.99 7.04 7.83
CA PHE A 333 0.99 7.20 6.38
C PHE A 333 2.36 7.63 5.87
N GLY A 334 2.82 7.07 4.77
CA GLY A 334 3.93 7.62 4.00
C GLY A 334 3.55 8.98 3.42
N ILE A 335 2.60 8.99 2.48
CA ILE A 335 2.07 10.19 1.84
C ILE A 335 0.54 10.17 1.95
N TYR A 336 -0.05 11.25 2.47
CA TYR A 336 -1.49 11.37 2.65
C TYR A 336 -2.05 12.65 2.03
N LEU A 337 -2.98 12.50 1.08
CA LEU A 337 -3.79 13.57 0.52
C LEU A 337 -5.13 13.59 1.25
N GLN A 338 -5.23 14.47 2.24
CA GLN A 338 -6.41 14.57 3.08
C GLN A 338 -7.49 15.43 2.44
N THR A 339 -8.72 14.93 2.42
CA THR A 339 -9.90 15.64 1.91
C THR A 339 -10.99 15.83 2.96
N THR A 340 -10.86 15.29 4.17
CA THR A 340 -11.87 15.51 5.22
C THR A 340 -11.99 17.01 5.51
N GLY A 341 -13.11 17.61 5.12
CA GLY A 341 -13.37 19.05 5.27
C GLY A 341 -12.87 19.96 4.13
N GLY A 342 -12.42 19.42 2.98
CA GLY A 342 -11.92 20.22 1.86
C GLY A 342 -11.47 19.39 0.65
N VAL A 343 -11.06 20.03 -0.45
CA VAL A 343 -10.61 19.34 -1.68
C VAL A 343 -9.09 19.22 -1.74
N CYS A 344 -8.58 18.21 -2.47
CA CYS A 344 -7.14 17.96 -2.60
C CYS A 344 -6.80 17.51 -4.04
N ASN A 345 -7.15 18.34 -5.02
CA ASN A 345 -7.20 17.99 -6.44
C ASN A 345 -5.86 18.16 -7.18
N ASN A 346 -5.73 17.48 -8.32
CA ASN A 346 -4.64 17.66 -9.29
C ASN A 346 -3.22 17.46 -8.73
N ASN A 347 -3.09 16.78 -7.58
CA ASN A 347 -1.79 16.54 -6.97
C ASN A 347 -1.04 15.42 -7.71
N ARG A 348 0.28 15.57 -7.79
CA ARG A 348 1.18 14.67 -8.52
C ARG A 348 2.17 14.07 -7.53
N ILE A 349 2.06 12.76 -7.30
CA ILE A 349 2.94 11.97 -6.45
C ILE A 349 3.77 11.08 -7.37
N LEU A 350 5.00 11.53 -7.67
CA LEU A 350 5.79 11.00 -8.78
C LEU A 350 7.12 10.43 -8.31
N ASN A 351 7.46 9.21 -8.70
CA ASN A 351 8.81 8.65 -8.51
C ASN A 351 9.33 8.70 -7.05
N ASN A 352 8.43 8.68 -6.06
CA ASN A 352 8.84 8.64 -4.66
C ASN A 352 9.11 7.20 -4.22
N THR A 353 10.01 7.05 -3.27
CA THR A 353 10.25 5.79 -2.56
C THR A 353 9.61 5.90 -1.18
N VAL A 354 8.63 5.05 -0.87
CA VAL A 354 7.93 4.99 0.42
C VAL A 354 8.18 3.63 1.06
N LYS A 355 8.94 3.58 2.16
CA LYS A 355 9.29 2.31 2.84
C LYS A 355 8.85 2.27 4.30
N HIS A 356 8.50 1.07 4.76
CA HIS A 356 8.33 0.77 6.18
C HIS A 356 7.23 1.59 6.88
N SER A 357 6.18 1.96 6.14
CA SER A 357 4.98 2.62 6.69
C SER A 357 4.10 1.60 7.43
N CYS A 358 3.83 1.83 8.71
CA CYS A 358 3.14 0.84 9.54
C CYS A 358 1.63 0.70 9.26
N PHE A 359 0.99 1.62 8.54
CA PHE A 359 -0.41 1.47 8.12
C PHE A 359 -0.63 1.61 6.61
N ARG A 360 -0.38 2.77 6.00
CA ARG A 360 -0.50 2.94 4.53
C ARG A 360 0.72 3.62 3.93
N GLY A 361 1.10 3.21 2.71
CA GLY A 361 2.17 3.86 1.97
C GLY A 361 1.70 5.20 1.39
N ILE A 362 0.90 5.14 0.33
CA ILE A 362 0.31 6.32 -0.33
C ILE A 362 -1.21 6.26 -0.20
N SER A 363 -1.84 7.36 0.24
CA SER A 363 -3.30 7.43 0.42
C SER A 363 -3.87 8.69 -0.23
N VAL A 364 -4.75 8.50 -1.21
CA VAL A 364 -5.51 9.55 -1.91
C VAL A 364 -6.93 9.58 -1.36
N GLY A 365 -7.33 10.67 -0.69
CA GLY A 365 -8.66 10.83 -0.09
C GLY A 365 -9.81 10.90 -1.11
N GLY A 366 -11.04 10.67 -0.66
CA GLY A 366 -12.22 10.51 -1.52
C GLY A 366 -12.55 11.70 -2.42
N ASP A 367 -12.27 12.93 -1.99
CA ASP A 367 -12.51 14.14 -2.80
C ASP A 367 -11.25 14.67 -3.49
N ALA A 368 -10.17 13.88 -3.53
CA ALA A 368 -8.91 14.24 -4.18
C ALA A 368 -8.96 13.84 -5.65
N SER A 369 -9.65 14.63 -6.47
CA SER A 369 -9.88 14.30 -7.88
C SER A 369 -8.65 14.55 -8.75
N HIS A 370 -8.57 13.82 -9.88
CA HIS A 370 -7.54 14.03 -10.92
C HIS A 370 -6.09 13.95 -10.41
N CYS A 371 -5.87 13.24 -9.31
CA CYS A 371 -4.54 13.03 -8.75
C CYS A 371 -3.79 11.95 -9.54
N ARG A 372 -2.47 12.11 -9.61
CA ARG A 372 -1.56 11.18 -10.27
C ARG A 372 -0.65 10.54 -9.25
N VAL A 373 -0.65 9.21 -9.20
CA VAL A 373 0.27 8.39 -8.40
C VAL A 373 1.07 7.56 -9.38
N GLU A 374 2.24 8.06 -9.80
CA GLU A 374 2.98 7.52 -10.93
C GLU A 374 4.44 7.21 -10.60
N GLY A 375 4.94 6.06 -11.03
CA GLY A 375 6.37 5.72 -10.91
C GLY A 375 6.88 5.48 -9.49
N ASN A 376 6.00 5.41 -8.47
CA ASN A 376 6.43 5.30 -7.08
C ASN A 376 6.84 3.86 -6.73
N TYR A 377 7.81 3.72 -5.82
CA TYR A 377 8.13 2.47 -5.17
C TYR A 377 7.58 2.45 -3.74
N VAL A 378 6.62 1.57 -3.47
CA VAL A 378 6.02 1.40 -2.15
C VAL A 378 6.41 0.02 -1.62
N TYR A 379 7.15 0.01 -0.51
CA TYR A 379 7.77 -1.20 0.03
C TYR A 379 7.46 -1.41 1.51
N ALA A 380 7.18 -2.65 1.89
CA ALA A 380 7.09 -3.09 3.28
C ALA A 380 6.08 -2.26 4.11
N THR A 381 4.82 -2.28 3.72
CA THR A 381 3.74 -1.54 4.41
C THR A 381 2.87 -2.44 5.30
N GLY A 382 2.30 -1.88 6.38
CA GLY A 382 1.30 -2.57 7.20
C GLY A 382 1.86 -3.55 8.24
N ALA A 383 3.16 -3.52 8.50
CA ALA A 383 3.81 -4.28 9.57
C ALA A 383 5.02 -3.51 10.13
N GLU A 384 5.40 -3.80 11.38
CA GLU A 384 6.70 -3.40 11.93
C GLU A 384 7.74 -4.49 11.70
N HIS A 385 7.34 -5.75 11.82
CA HIS A 385 8.17 -6.88 11.46
C HIS A 385 7.31 -7.98 10.84
N TYR A 386 7.54 -8.29 9.55
CA TYR A 386 6.84 -9.39 8.90
C TYR A 386 7.22 -10.73 9.54
N GLY A 387 6.21 -11.52 9.91
CA GLY A 387 6.38 -12.81 10.59
C GLY A 387 6.10 -12.79 12.09
N GLU A 388 6.16 -11.63 12.76
CA GLU A 388 6.01 -11.55 14.23
C GLU A 388 5.16 -10.36 14.73
N ASP A 389 5.45 -9.14 14.27
CA ASP A 389 4.85 -7.90 14.79
C ASP A 389 4.00 -7.21 13.73
N LEU A 390 2.75 -7.67 13.64
CA LEU A 390 1.75 -7.15 12.72
C LEU A 390 1.17 -5.81 13.20
N MET A 391 0.91 -4.89 12.28
CA MET A 391 0.41 -3.55 12.62
C MET A 391 -1.10 -3.39 12.46
N HIS A 392 -1.59 -2.23 12.90
CA HIS A 392 -3.00 -1.90 13.04
C HIS A 392 -3.74 -1.76 11.70
N GLY A 393 -4.99 -2.23 11.68
CA GLY A 393 -6.00 -1.94 10.67
C GLY A 393 -6.15 -3.01 9.59
N PRO A 394 -7.00 -2.76 8.58
CA PRO A 394 -6.73 -3.22 7.22
C PRO A 394 -5.70 -2.25 6.60
N SER A 395 -4.43 -2.64 6.54
CA SER A 395 -3.35 -1.85 5.95
C SER A 395 -3.34 -1.93 4.42
N HIS A 396 -2.92 -0.89 3.71
CA HIS A 396 -2.83 -0.94 2.24
C HIS A 396 -1.56 -0.23 1.77
N ALA A 397 -0.84 -0.80 0.81
CA ALA A 397 0.35 -0.14 0.30
C ALA A 397 -0.03 1.15 -0.45
N VAL A 398 -1.00 1.06 -1.36
CA VAL A 398 -1.58 2.20 -2.07
C VAL A 398 -3.09 2.19 -1.89
N TYR A 399 -3.67 3.31 -1.46
CA TYR A 399 -5.11 3.49 -1.25
C TYR A 399 -5.63 4.65 -2.07
N ILE A 400 -6.60 4.39 -2.95
CA ILE A 400 -7.09 5.34 -3.94
C ILE A 400 -8.59 5.50 -3.81
N ALA A 401 -9.01 6.58 -3.15
CA ALA A 401 -10.42 6.97 -3.04
C ALA A 401 -10.82 8.07 -4.02
N GLY A 402 -9.90 8.97 -4.37
CA GLY A 402 -10.18 10.09 -5.28
C GLY A 402 -10.71 9.67 -6.66
N PRO A 403 -11.70 10.37 -7.23
CA PRO A 403 -12.22 10.11 -8.57
C PRO A 403 -11.24 10.55 -9.66
N PHE A 404 -11.32 9.93 -10.85
CA PHE A 404 -10.46 10.26 -11.99
C PHE A 404 -8.95 10.20 -11.69
N ALA A 405 -8.57 9.47 -10.65
CA ALA A 405 -7.18 9.27 -10.29
C ALA A 405 -6.49 8.35 -11.29
N ARG A 406 -5.23 8.64 -11.59
CA ARG A 406 -4.38 7.79 -12.41
C ARG A 406 -3.30 7.16 -11.54
N VAL A 407 -3.22 5.83 -11.58
CA VAL A 407 -2.28 5.02 -10.80
C VAL A 407 -1.45 4.21 -11.78
N TYR A 408 -0.27 4.75 -12.13
CA TYR A 408 0.48 4.29 -13.30
C TYR A 408 1.92 3.92 -12.95
N ASN A 409 2.39 2.76 -13.38
CA ASN A 409 3.81 2.38 -13.27
C ASN A 409 4.37 2.39 -11.83
N ASN A 410 3.55 2.04 -10.84
CA ASN A 410 4.05 1.89 -9.47
C ASN A 410 4.60 0.48 -9.24
N ARG A 411 5.64 0.41 -8.41
CA ARG A 411 6.20 -0.83 -7.86
C ARG A 411 5.68 -0.98 -6.44
N ILE A 412 4.92 -2.03 -6.18
CA ILE A 412 4.34 -2.30 -4.86
C ILE A 412 4.83 -3.66 -4.41
N ASP A 413 5.63 -3.71 -3.36
CA ASP A 413 6.18 -4.97 -2.86
C ASP A 413 6.07 -5.06 -1.35
N ARG A 414 5.74 -6.25 -0.85
CA ARG A 414 5.57 -6.55 0.58
C ARG A 414 4.52 -5.65 1.22
N ALA A 415 3.26 -6.08 1.14
CA ALA A 415 2.17 -5.43 1.86
C ALA A 415 1.55 -6.36 2.89
N GLY A 416 1.25 -5.83 4.09
CA GLY A 416 0.64 -6.60 5.17
C GLY A 416 -0.76 -7.11 4.82
N TYR A 417 -1.52 -6.38 4.02
CA TYR A 417 -2.87 -6.76 3.64
C TYR A 417 -3.13 -6.58 2.14
N THR A 418 -3.57 -5.41 1.66
CA THR A 418 -3.82 -5.19 0.22
C THR A 418 -2.66 -4.43 -0.43
N GLY A 419 -2.31 -4.79 -1.67
CA GLY A 419 -1.35 -4.03 -2.48
C GLY A 419 -1.94 -2.68 -2.87
N LEU A 420 -2.93 -2.70 -3.75
CA LEU A 420 -3.63 -1.51 -4.25
C LEU A 420 -5.12 -1.63 -3.92
N TYR A 421 -5.61 -0.76 -3.04
CA TYR A 421 -7.03 -0.65 -2.72
C TYR A 421 -7.64 0.52 -3.50
N ILE A 422 -8.69 0.22 -4.27
CA ILE A 422 -9.52 1.20 -4.98
C ILE A 422 -10.82 1.33 -4.19
N GLU A 423 -11.14 2.54 -3.75
CA GLU A 423 -12.35 2.77 -2.98
C GLU A 423 -13.60 2.46 -3.80
N GLU A 424 -14.57 1.92 -3.07
CA GLU A 424 -15.62 1.02 -3.48
C GLU A 424 -16.64 1.57 -4.50
N ARG A 425 -16.46 2.74 -5.11
CA ARG A 425 -17.36 3.23 -6.17
C ARG A 425 -16.60 3.37 -7.48
N GLY A 426 -17.18 2.97 -8.60
CA GLY A 426 -16.64 3.27 -9.93
C GLY A 426 -16.70 4.77 -10.18
N LEU A 427 -15.54 5.43 -10.23
CA LEU A 427 -15.42 6.89 -10.30
C LEU A 427 -14.45 7.35 -11.40
N GLY A 428 -14.27 6.52 -12.44
CA GLY A 428 -13.49 6.89 -13.63
C GLY A 428 -11.98 6.82 -13.43
N ARG A 429 -11.50 5.93 -12.56
CA ARG A 429 -10.07 5.80 -12.24
C ARG A 429 -9.35 4.91 -13.25
N GLU A 430 -8.10 5.23 -13.56
CA GLU A 430 -7.23 4.41 -14.40
C GLU A 430 -6.14 3.79 -13.52
N VAL A 431 -6.11 2.46 -13.46
CA VAL A 431 -5.12 1.68 -12.69
C VAL A 431 -4.37 0.78 -13.66
N CYS A 432 -3.18 1.20 -14.05
CA CYS A 432 -2.48 0.55 -15.14
C CYS A 432 -0.96 0.47 -15.00
N TYR A 433 -0.37 -0.55 -15.62
CA TYR A 433 1.09 -0.75 -15.62
C TYR A 433 1.67 -0.83 -14.20
N ASN A 434 0.94 -1.29 -13.19
CA ASN A 434 1.51 -1.48 -11.85
C ASN A 434 2.06 -2.89 -11.70
N TYR A 435 3.21 -3.03 -11.04
CA TYR A 435 3.79 -4.33 -10.68
C TYR A 435 3.67 -4.53 -9.17
N ILE A 436 2.93 -5.56 -8.78
CA ILE A 436 2.48 -5.79 -7.40
C ILE A 436 2.91 -7.18 -6.97
N THR A 437 3.72 -7.27 -5.92
CA THR A 437 4.30 -8.55 -5.46
C THR A 437 4.21 -8.73 -3.94
N ASN A 438 4.18 -9.99 -3.49
CA ASN A 438 4.27 -10.37 -2.07
C ASN A 438 3.22 -9.68 -1.17
N ILE A 439 1.94 -9.90 -1.47
CA ILE A 439 0.82 -9.21 -0.81
C ILE A 439 0.11 -10.13 0.19
N GLY A 440 -0.48 -9.55 1.25
CA GLY A 440 -1.20 -10.29 2.28
C GLY A 440 -0.27 -10.98 3.28
N LEU A 441 0.85 -10.35 3.63
CA LEU A 441 1.87 -10.95 4.51
C LEU A 441 1.44 -11.05 5.99
N ALA A 442 0.41 -10.29 6.40
CA ALA A 442 -0.05 -10.17 7.78
C ALA A 442 -1.52 -10.54 7.96
N LEU A 443 -2.35 -10.20 6.97
CA LEU A 443 -3.79 -10.38 6.98
C LEU A 443 -4.25 -11.06 5.69
N SER A 444 -5.51 -11.49 5.67
CA SER A 444 -6.13 -12.18 4.54
C SER A 444 -7.47 -11.53 4.20
N ASP A 445 -8.13 -11.98 3.13
CA ASP A 445 -9.39 -11.41 2.62
C ASP A 445 -9.18 -10.01 2.04
N GLY A 446 -8.07 -9.85 1.32
CA GLY A 446 -7.68 -8.65 0.59
C GLY A 446 -7.38 -9.00 -0.87
N GLY A 447 -6.57 -8.20 -1.56
CA GLY A 447 -6.15 -8.52 -2.92
C GLY A 447 -4.82 -7.88 -3.30
N GLY A 448 -4.21 -8.37 -4.38
CA GLY A 448 -3.17 -7.59 -5.07
C GLY A 448 -3.74 -6.24 -5.50
N ILE A 449 -4.90 -6.28 -6.18
CA ILE A 449 -5.80 -5.16 -6.38
C ILE A 449 -7.15 -5.52 -5.73
N TYR A 450 -7.68 -4.63 -4.88
CA TYR A 450 -8.99 -4.80 -4.26
C TYR A 450 -9.89 -3.63 -4.64
N THR A 451 -11.13 -3.91 -5.00
CA THR A 451 -12.21 -2.94 -5.21
C THR A 451 -13.53 -3.56 -4.73
N ALA A 452 -14.52 -2.74 -4.40
CA ALA A 452 -15.84 -3.22 -3.98
C ALA A 452 -16.97 -2.29 -4.47
N SER A 453 -18.16 -2.46 -3.89
CA SER A 453 -19.40 -1.67 -3.87
C SER A 453 -20.01 -1.21 -5.20
N PHE A 454 -21.33 -1.05 -5.13
CA PHE A 454 -22.16 -0.65 -6.26
C PHE A 454 -22.03 0.84 -6.59
N CYS A 455 -21.96 1.15 -7.87
CA CYS A 455 -22.03 2.50 -8.42
C CYS A 455 -23.09 2.58 -9.54
N ASP A 456 -24.03 3.49 -9.37
CA ASP A 456 -25.07 3.83 -10.36
C ASP A 456 -24.59 4.81 -11.43
N LYS A 457 -23.51 5.55 -11.16
CA LYS A 457 -22.93 6.52 -12.08
C LYS A 457 -22.36 5.87 -13.35
N PRO A 458 -22.30 6.59 -14.49
CA PRO A 458 -21.84 6.02 -15.76
C PRO A 458 -20.33 5.73 -15.80
N GLU A 459 -19.53 6.39 -14.97
CA GLU A 459 -18.08 6.22 -14.95
C GLU A 459 -17.69 4.79 -14.55
N GLN A 460 -16.60 4.32 -15.16
CA GLN A 460 -16.06 2.98 -14.97
C GLN A 460 -14.62 3.07 -14.52
N ASP A 461 -14.21 2.24 -13.57
CA ASP A 461 -12.79 2.12 -13.25
C ASP A 461 -12.15 1.11 -14.22
N HIS A 462 -11.02 1.50 -14.80
CA HIS A 462 -10.30 0.72 -15.78
C HIS A 462 -9.02 0.18 -15.16
N ILE A 463 -8.95 -1.13 -15.00
CA ILE A 463 -7.86 -1.86 -14.36
C ILE A 463 -7.19 -2.68 -15.44
N HIS A 464 -6.05 -2.21 -15.96
CA HIS A 464 -5.44 -2.84 -17.13
C HIS A 464 -3.93 -2.87 -17.15
N HIS A 465 -3.36 -3.89 -17.81
CA HIS A 465 -1.91 -4.01 -17.98
C HIS A 465 -1.15 -4.02 -16.65
N ASN A 466 -1.72 -4.54 -15.57
CA ASN A 466 -1.01 -4.75 -14.30
C ASN A 466 -0.45 -6.16 -14.25
N ILE A 467 0.70 -6.34 -13.60
CA ILE A 467 1.25 -7.66 -13.27
C ILE A 467 1.16 -7.83 -11.75
N ILE A 468 0.47 -8.87 -11.32
CA ILE A 468 0.31 -9.23 -9.91
C ILE A 468 0.91 -10.63 -9.70
N GLU A 469 1.89 -10.73 -8.81
CA GLU A 469 2.56 -11.99 -8.48
C GLU A 469 2.47 -12.21 -6.96
N ASP A 470 2.25 -13.46 -6.54
CA ASP A 470 2.28 -13.83 -5.12
C ASP A 470 1.34 -12.97 -4.25
N ALA A 471 0.05 -13.05 -4.58
CA ALA A 471 -1.03 -12.60 -3.70
C ALA A 471 -1.32 -13.72 -2.68
N ILE A 472 -0.75 -13.62 -1.48
CA ILE A 472 -0.56 -14.77 -0.59
C ILE A 472 -1.65 -14.87 0.48
N GLY A 473 -1.91 -13.78 1.20
CA GLY A 473 -2.79 -13.75 2.37
C GLY A 473 -2.25 -14.49 3.59
N CYS A 474 -2.65 -14.10 4.80
CA CYS A 474 -2.10 -14.68 6.03
C CYS A 474 -3.19 -15.05 7.05
N LEU A 475 -3.32 -16.36 7.28
CA LEU A 475 -4.27 -17.01 8.17
C LEU A 475 -3.72 -17.23 9.59
N SER A 476 -2.61 -16.57 9.94
CA SER A 476 -2.05 -16.58 11.29
C SER A 476 -3.03 -15.98 12.31
N MET A 477 -2.87 -16.35 13.59
CA MET A 477 -3.75 -15.93 14.69
C MET A 477 -5.23 -16.31 14.48
N ILE A 478 -5.54 -17.28 13.63
CA ILE A 478 -6.87 -17.87 13.51
C ILE A 478 -6.79 -19.25 14.15
N ARG A 479 -7.52 -19.49 15.25
CA ARG A 479 -7.38 -20.69 16.09
C ARG A 479 -7.52 -21.99 15.30
N ARG A 480 -8.46 -22.05 14.36
CA ARG A 480 -8.68 -23.25 13.53
C ARG A 480 -7.61 -23.47 12.46
N CYS A 481 -6.82 -22.44 12.15
CA CYS A 481 -5.75 -22.47 11.15
C CYS A 481 -4.37 -22.46 11.80
N ASP A 482 -4.27 -22.49 13.12
CA ASP A 482 -3.01 -22.41 13.82
C ASP A 482 -2.14 -23.64 13.57
N LYS A 483 -0.86 -23.41 13.27
CA LYS A 483 0.15 -24.43 12.96
C LYS A 483 1.38 -24.35 13.87
N GLY A 484 1.35 -23.51 14.91
CA GLY A 484 2.50 -23.28 15.79
C GLY A 484 3.68 -22.55 15.13
N LEU A 485 4.78 -22.43 15.86
CA LEU A 485 5.99 -21.72 15.44
C LEU A 485 6.95 -22.62 14.60
N PRO A 486 7.83 -22.05 13.77
CA PRO A 486 7.84 -20.64 13.34
C PRO A 486 6.70 -20.32 12.38
N VAL A 487 6.26 -19.06 12.39
CA VAL A 487 5.25 -18.51 11.46
C VAL A 487 5.93 -18.26 10.13
N THR A 488 5.61 -19.09 9.14
CA THR A 488 6.12 -18.89 7.77
C THR A 488 4.99 -18.63 6.81
N ILE A 489 5.35 -17.99 5.71
CA ILE A 489 4.40 -17.63 4.67
C ILE A 489 3.74 -18.87 4.06
N GLU A 490 4.50 -19.94 3.84
CA GLU A 490 4.00 -21.19 3.27
C GLU A 490 2.97 -21.85 4.21
N LYS A 491 3.25 -21.85 5.52
CA LYS A 491 2.36 -22.45 6.52
C LYS A 491 1.04 -21.71 6.62
N TYR A 492 1.06 -20.38 6.65
CA TYR A 492 -0.11 -19.57 6.95
C TYR A 492 -0.73 -18.91 5.72
N SER A 493 -0.23 -19.18 4.51
CA SER A 493 -0.76 -18.57 3.29
C SER A 493 -2.16 -19.05 2.89
N GLY A 494 -2.98 -18.13 2.37
CA GLY A 494 -4.28 -18.44 1.76
C GLY A 494 -5.23 -17.25 1.73
N ASP A 495 -6.38 -17.44 1.08
CA ASP A 495 -7.54 -16.52 1.08
C ASP A 495 -7.24 -15.07 0.66
N THR A 496 -6.37 -14.88 -0.34
CA THR A 496 -6.17 -13.59 -1.01
C THR A 496 -6.10 -13.80 -2.51
N PRO A 497 -7.04 -13.28 -3.30
CA PRO A 497 -6.97 -13.26 -4.76
C PRO A 497 -5.99 -12.22 -5.33
N GLY A 498 -5.64 -12.33 -6.60
CA GLY A 498 -4.83 -11.32 -7.29
C GLY A 498 -5.62 -10.03 -7.53
N ILE A 499 -6.77 -10.13 -8.19
CA ILE A 499 -7.74 -9.04 -8.35
C ILE A 499 -9.05 -9.43 -7.66
N TYR A 500 -9.48 -8.63 -6.69
CA TYR A 500 -10.71 -8.85 -5.92
C TYR A 500 -11.73 -7.77 -6.24
N VAL A 501 -12.86 -8.15 -6.85
CA VAL A 501 -14.08 -7.35 -6.92
C VAL A 501 -15.04 -7.86 -5.86
N ASP A 502 -15.01 -7.21 -4.71
CA ASP A 502 -15.79 -7.59 -3.54
C ASP A 502 -17.20 -6.96 -3.56
N GLU A 503 -18.01 -7.33 -2.58
CA GLU A 503 -19.46 -7.11 -2.45
C GLU A 503 -20.06 -5.97 -3.29
N GLU A 504 -20.96 -6.33 -4.21
CA GLU A 504 -21.72 -5.43 -5.09
C GLU A 504 -20.88 -4.62 -6.09
N GLY A 505 -19.56 -4.88 -6.18
CA GLY A 505 -18.67 -4.22 -7.12
C GLY A 505 -19.14 -4.40 -8.56
N ASN A 506 -19.45 -3.29 -9.24
CA ASN A 506 -19.90 -3.28 -10.63
C ASN A 506 -19.12 -2.28 -11.49
N LYS A 507 -19.29 -2.37 -12.82
CA LYS A 507 -18.73 -1.44 -13.81
C LYS A 507 -17.20 -1.33 -13.74
N ARG A 508 -16.54 -2.47 -13.54
CA ARG A 508 -15.08 -2.59 -13.66
C ARG A 508 -14.75 -3.12 -15.04
N ILE A 509 -13.85 -2.45 -15.76
CA ILE A 509 -13.19 -3.03 -16.93
C ILE A 509 -11.84 -3.57 -16.46
N ILE A 510 -11.69 -4.89 -16.50
CA ILE A 510 -10.49 -5.62 -16.06
C ILE A 510 -9.90 -6.30 -17.29
N GLU A 511 -8.84 -5.74 -17.86
CA GLU A 511 -8.27 -6.28 -19.10
C GLU A 511 -6.76 -6.24 -19.21
N HIS A 512 -6.17 -7.16 -19.97
CA HIS A 512 -4.72 -7.21 -20.19
C HIS A 512 -3.89 -7.34 -18.92
N ASN A 513 -4.48 -7.75 -17.79
CA ASN A 513 -3.73 -7.97 -16.56
C ASN A 513 -3.12 -9.38 -16.57
N THR A 514 -1.98 -9.52 -15.90
CA THR A 514 -1.34 -10.80 -15.63
C THR A 514 -1.41 -11.08 -14.14
N VAL A 515 -1.92 -12.26 -13.74
CA VAL A 515 -1.94 -12.69 -12.34
C VAL A 515 -1.29 -14.06 -12.21
N ILE A 516 -0.23 -14.12 -11.42
CA ILE A 516 0.62 -15.29 -11.25
C ILE A 516 0.61 -15.71 -9.77
N ASN A 517 0.38 -17.00 -9.53
CA ASN A 517 0.56 -17.63 -8.22
C ASN A 517 -0.18 -16.92 -7.06
N SER A 518 -1.42 -16.46 -7.28
CA SER A 518 -2.30 -16.07 -6.18
C SER A 518 -2.68 -17.30 -5.35
N HIS A 519 -2.69 -17.17 -4.03
CA HIS A 519 -2.99 -18.26 -3.09
C HIS A 519 -4.50 -18.48 -2.87
N MET A 520 -5.34 -17.81 -3.66
CA MET A 520 -6.76 -18.10 -3.80
C MET A 520 -7.18 -18.16 -5.28
N ALA A 521 -7.53 -17.03 -5.86
CA ALA A 521 -7.99 -16.92 -7.23
C ALA A 521 -7.16 -15.88 -7.99
N GLY A 522 -7.03 -16.03 -9.31
CA GLY A 522 -6.47 -14.97 -10.15
C GLY A 522 -7.35 -13.73 -10.09
N ILE A 523 -8.62 -13.88 -10.44
CA ILE A 523 -9.67 -12.87 -10.31
C ILE A 523 -10.84 -13.45 -9.51
N PHE A 524 -11.33 -12.72 -8.51
CA PHE A 524 -12.47 -13.13 -7.68
C PHE A 524 -13.57 -12.07 -7.69
N PHE A 525 -14.77 -12.50 -8.07
CA PHE A 525 -16.01 -11.74 -7.93
C PHE A 525 -16.81 -12.28 -6.76
N HIS A 526 -16.99 -11.45 -5.73
CA HIS A 526 -17.82 -11.77 -4.58
C HIS A 526 -19.07 -10.92 -4.63
N TRP A 527 -20.15 -11.50 -5.17
CA TRP A 527 -21.43 -10.83 -5.30
C TRP A 527 -21.36 -9.56 -6.14
N ALA A 528 -20.64 -9.64 -7.26
CA ALA A 528 -20.20 -8.49 -8.05
C ALA A 528 -20.68 -8.63 -9.52
N PRO A 529 -21.83 -8.04 -9.88
CA PRO A 529 -22.38 -8.09 -11.23
C PRO A 529 -21.89 -6.96 -12.14
N SER A 530 -22.17 -7.09 -13.43
CA SER A 530 -22.02 -6.04 -14.44
C SER A 530 -20.57 -5.55 -14.61
N ASN A 531 -19.63 -6.50 -14.69
CA ASN A 531 -18.21 -6.25 -14.92
C ASN A 531 -17.72 -6.86 -16.25
N VAL A 532 -16.67 -6.28 -16.82
CA VAL A 532 -16.03 -6.76 -18.04
C VAL A 532 -14.65 -7.31 -17.70
N VAL A 533 -14.41 -8.58 -18.00
CA VAL A 533 -13.16 -9.29 -17.78
C VAL A 533 -12.67 -9.87 -19.09
N ARG A 534 -11.63 -9.29 -19.68
CA ARG A 534 -11.15 -9.76 -20.98
C ARG A 534 -9.64 -9.70 -21.17
N LYS A 535 -9.11 -10.61 -21.98
CA LYS A 535 -7.68 -10.58 -22.37
C LYS A 535 -6.71 -10.62 -21.19
N ASN A 536 -7.12 -11.17 -20.04
CA ASN A 536 -6.25 -11.34 -18.88
C ASN A 536 -5.51 -12.69 -18.96
N THR A 537 -4.27 -12.73 -18.47
CA THR A 537 -3.47 -13.95 -18.36
C THR A 537 -3.38 -14.37 -16.89
N LEU A 538 -4.04 -15.47 -16.53
CA LEU A 538 -4.09 -15.99 -15.16
C LEU A 538 -3.38 -17.34 -15.11
N TYR A 539 -2.29 -17.42 -14.34
CA TYR A 539 -1.38 -18.56 -14.35
C TYR A 539 -1.11 -19.10 -12.95
N GLY A 540 -1.44 -20.37 -12.72
CA GLY A 540 -1.00 -21.11 -11.53
C GLY A 540 -1.65 -20.66 -10.22
N ASN A 541 -2.81 -20.01 -10.25
CA ASN A 541 -3.51 -19.56 -9.04
C ASN A 541 -4.09 -20.75 -8.24
N ARG A 542 -3.86 -20.78 -6.93
CA ARG A 542 -3.91 -21.97 -6.05
C ARG A 542 -5.25 -22.70 -5.98
N LYS A 543 -6.38 -21.98 -5.90
CA LYS A 543 -7.71 -22.61 -5.94
C LYS A 543 -8.27 -22.61 -7.35
N CYS A 544 -8.22 -21.46 -8.02
CA CYS A 544 -8.75 -21.32 -9.38
C CYS A 544 -8.21 -20.08 -10.11
N GLN A 545 -8.43 -19.99 -11.42
CA GLN A 545 -8.02 -18.82 -12.18
C GLN A 545 -9.07 -17.71 -12.07
N ILE A 546 -10.34 -17.98 -12.40
CA ILE A 546 -11.47 -17.09 -12.12
C ILE A 546 -12.42 -17.74 -11.11
N TYR A 547 -12.82 -16.98 -10.10
CA TYR A 547 -13.89 -17.34 -9.18
C TYR A 547 -15.04 -16.34 -9.29
N LEU A 548 -16.23 -16.84 -9.62
CA LEU A 548 -17.49 -16.11 -9.56
C LEU A 548 -18.36 -16.62 -8.40
N SER A 549 -18.62 -15.77 -7.40
CA SER A 549 -19.58 -16.05 -6.34
C SER A 549 -20.80 -15.15 -6.44
N GLY A 550 -21.99 -15.73 -6.40
CA GLY A 550 -23.26 -15.00 -6.52
C GLY A 550 -24.22 -15.29 -5.38
N LYS A 551 -25.02 -14.29 -5.03
CA LYS A 551 -26.07 -14.40 -4.01
C LYS A 551 -27.40 -13.90 -4.54
N ASN A 552 -28.46 -14.69 -4.35
CA ASN A 552 -29.84 -14.43 -4.75
C ASN A 552 -30.44 -13.30 -3.90
N SER A 553 -30.01 -12.08 -4.22
CA SER A 553 -30.45 -10.83 -3.66
C SER A 553 -30.09 -9.71 -4.64
N ALA A 554 -30.84 -8.62 -4.61
CA ALA A 554 -30.59 -7.46 -5.47
C ALA A 554 -29.11 -7.03 -5.42
N ARG A 555 -28.53 -6.68 -6.58
CA ARG A 555 -27.13 -6.25 -6.77
C ARG A 555 -26.04 -7.27 -6.44
N LYS A 556 -26.41 -8.47 -5.97
CA LYS A 556 -25.47 -9.53 -5.58
C LYS A 556 -25.62 -10.79 -6.43
N ILE A 557 -26.69 -10.87 -7.21
CA ILE A 557 -26.86 -11.86 -8.25
C ILE A 557 -25.88 -11.52 -9.37
N LEU A 558 -25.16 -12.51 -9.90
CA LEU A 558 -24.27 -12.31 -11.04
C LEU A 558 -25.14 -12.13 -12.28
N GLU A 559 -24.95 -11.01 -12.98
CA GLU A 559 -25.71 -10.62 -14.16
C GLU A 559 -24.96 -9.54 -14.95
N ASN A 560 -25.11 -9.58 -16.27
CA ASN A 560 -24.45 -8.66 -17.22
C ASN A 560 -22.92 -8.65 -17.12
N ASP A 561 -22.31 -9.73 -16.65
CA ASP A 561 -20.86 -9.91 -16.63
C ASP A 561 -20.37 -10.45 -17.99
N GLU A 562 -19.23 -9.95 -18.46
CA GLU A 562 -18.61 -10.34 -19.73
C GLU A 562 -17.24 -10.98 -19.49
N LEU A 563 -17.05 -12.24 -19.91
CA LEU A 563 -15.79 -12.98 -19.78
C LEU A 563 -15.27 -13.40 -21.16
N PHE A 564 -14.32 -12.67 -21.74
CA PHE A 564 -13.84 -12.92 -23.10
C PHE A 564 -12.33 -12.99 -23.25
N GLN A 565 -11.84 -13.91 -24.08
CA GLN A 565 -10.43 -13.92 -24.50
C GLN A 565 -9.44 -14.00 -23.33
N ASN A 566 -9.84 -14.53 -22.17
CA ASN A 566 -8.95 -14.71 -21.03
C ASN A 566 -8.19 -16.02 -21.16
N ILE A 567 -6.94 -16.03 -20.70
CA ILE A 567 -6.13 -17.25 -20.57
C ILE A 567 -6.18 -17.69 -19.11
N LEU A 568 -6.81 -18.83 -18.86
CA LEU A 568 -7.03 -19.43 -17.54
C LEU A 568 -6.18 -20.70 -17.45
N PHE A 569 -4.93 -20.58 -17.03
CA PHE A 569 -3.95 -21.67 -17.06
C PHE A 569 -3.65 -22.25 -15.68
N ALA A 570 -3.98 -23.52 -15.48
CA ALA A 570 -3.68 -24.26 -14.26
C ALA A 570 -2.31 -24.97 -14.34
N THR A 571 -1.56 -24.94 -13.25
CA THR A 571 -0.25 -25.59 -13.10
C THR A 571 -0.29 -26.83 -12.20
N ASP A 572 -1.44 -27.14 -11.61
CA ASP A 572 -1.68 -28.31 -10.75
C ASP A 572 -3.10 -28.87 -10.98
N ALA A 573 -3.25 -30.19 -10.86
CA ALA A 573 -4.52 -30.89 -11.10
C ALA A 573 -5.69 -30.41 -10.22
N LYS A 574 -5.41 -29.88 -9.02
CA LYS A 574 -6.44 -29.40 -8.08
C LYS A 574 -6.96 -28.01 -8.45
N GLN A 575 -6.22 -27.25 -9.25
CA GLN A 575 -6.62 -25.90 -9.65
C GLN A 575 -7.77 -25.95 -10.66
N LYS A 576 -8.77 -25.10 -10.47
CA LYS A 576 -9.88 -24.95 -11.42
C LYS A 576 -9.61 -23.78 -12.37
N THR A 577 -10.00 -23.91 -13.63
CA THR A 577 -9.91 -22.78 -14.56
C THR A 577 -11.01 -21.76 -14.23
N LEU A 578 -12.23 -22.26 -14.03
CA LEU A 578 -13.40 -21.48 -13.64
C LEU A 578 -14.06 -22.12 -12.43
N LEU A 579 -14.36 -21.31 -11.42
CA LEU A 579 -15.10 -21.71 -10.23
C LEU A 579 -16.35 -20.84 -10.10
N ILE A 580 -17.52 -21.46 -10.00
CA ILE A 580 -18.80 -20.78 -9.80
C ILE A 580 -19.44 -21.27 -8.51
N ALA A 581 -19.75 -20.36 -7.58
CA ALA A 581 -20.45 -20.67 -6.34
C ALA A 581 -21.63 -19.72 -6.12
N ILE A 582 -22.83 -20.21 -6.40
CA ILE A 582 -24.08 -19.44 -6.34
C ILE A 582 -25.08 -20.09 -5.38
N ASN A 583 -25.92 -19.28 -4.71
CA ASN A 583 -27.00 -19.79 -3.86
C ASN A 583 -28.38 -19.82 -4.56
N TYR A 584 -28.36 -19.82 -5.88
CA TYR A 584 -29.49 -19.99 -6.80
C TYR A 584 -29.13 -21.03 -7.85
N ASP A 585 -30.07 -21.40 -8.72
CA ASP A 585 -29.87 -22.46 -9.72
C ASP A 585 -29.34 -21.93 -11.05
N ASN A 586 -29.78 -20.74 -11.45
CA ASN A 586 -29.47 -20.15 -12.75
C ASN A 586 -27.98 -19.79 -12.87
N VAL A 587 -27.24 -20.47 -13.74
CA VAL A 587 -25.80 -20.20 -13.96
C VAL A 587 -25.52 -19.08 -14.97
N HIS A 588 -26.55 -18.49 -15.57
CA HIS A 588 -26.38 -17.41 -16.55
C HIS A 588 -26.05 -16.10 -15.84
N PHE A 589 -24.79 -15.67 -15.95
CA PHE A 589 -24.26 -14.44 -15.35
C PHE A 589 -24.07 -13.30 -16.37
N GLY A 590 -24.28 -13.54 -17.67
CA GLY A 590 -24.08 -12.56 -18.72
C GLY A 590 -23.62 -13.21 -20.01
N GLN A 591 -22.35 -13.04 -20.38
CA GLN A 591 -21.73 -13.64 -21.57
C GLN A 591 -20.33 -14.17 -21.27
N SER A 592 -19.97 -15.29 -21.89
CA SER A 592 -18.60 -15.84 -21.82
C SER A 592 -18.27 -16.57 -23.11
N ASN A 593 -17.16 -16.22 -23.77
CA ASN A 593 -16.68 -16.90 -24.97
C ASN A 593 -15.20 -16.65 -25.27
N GLU A 594 -14.62 -17.40 -26.21
CA GLU A 594 -13.26 -17.23 -26.71
C GLU A 594 -12.17 -17.32 -25.62
N ASN A 595 -12.45 -17.97 -24.49
CA ASN A 595 -11.50 -18.13 -23.39
C ASN A 595 -10.62 -19.37 -23.59
N TYR A 596 -9.40 -19.36 -23.06
CA TYR A 596 -8.52 -20.52 -23.00
C TYR A 596 -8.58 -21.12 -21.57
N LEU A 597 -9.42 -22.12 -21.36
CA LEU A 597 -9.60 -22.83 -20.08
C LEU A 597 -8.65 -24.02 -19.99
N TYR A 598 -7.40 -23.77 -19.66
CA TYR A 598 -6.32 -24.76 -19.79
C TYR A 598 -5.99 -25.40 -18.44
N ASN A 599 -6.39 -26.65 -18.25
CA ASN A 599 -5.85 -27.52 -17.22
C ASN A 599 -5.20 -28.76 -17.86
N PRO A 600 -3.85 -28.85 -17.87
CA PRO A 600 -3.16 -29.97 -18.48
C PRO A 600 -3.35 -31.31 -17.75
N TYR A 601 -3.84 -31.32 -16.53
CA TYR A 601 -3.78 -32.47 -15.62
C TYR A 601 -5.15 -33.05 -15.26
N ASP A 602 -6.21 -32.25 -15.29
CA ASP A 602 -7.58 -32.66 -14.98
C ASP A 602 -8.55 -32.13 -16.04
N PRO A 603 -9.19 -33.01 -16.84
CA PRO A 603 -10.20 -32.58 -17.81
C PRO A 603 -11.47 -32.04 -17.14
N LYS A 604 -11.69 -32.28 -15.84
CA LYS A 604 -12.83 -31.76 -15.06
C LYS A 604 -12.46 -30.50 -14.26
N HIS A 605 -12.03 -29.48 -14.98
CA HIS A 605 -11.41 -28.27 -14.42
C HIS A 605 -12.37 -27.09 -14.21
N VAL A 606 -13.64 -27.21 -14.58
CA VAL A 606 -14.68 -26.22 -14.24
C VAL A 606 -15.48 -26.71 -13.04
N PHE A 607 -15.55 -25.92 -11.96
CA PHE A 607 -16.32 -26.29 -10.77
C PHE A 607 -17.58 -25.42 -10.65
N VAL A 608 -18.71 -26.06 -10.40
CA VAL A 608 -19.99 -25.38 -10.18
C VAL A 608 -20.62 -25.88 -8.88
N SER A 609 -20.95 -24.94 -7.98
CA SER A 609 -21.76 -25.15 -6.79
C SER A 609 -23.00 -24.28 -6.87
N ARG A 610 -24.18 -24.88 -6.86
CA ARG A 610 -25.47 -24.18 -7.01
C ARG A 610 -26.58 -24.80 -6.16
N TYR A 611 -27.64 -24.03 -5.91
CA TYR A 611 -28.81 -24.54 -5.18
C TYR A 611 -29.86 -25.02 -6.16
N VAL A 612 -30.09 -26.33 -6.20
CA VAL A 612 -31.16 -26.95 -6.99
C VAL A 612 -32.29 -27.33 -6.04
N GLY A 613 -33.36 -26.54 -6.05
CA GLY A 613 -34.40 -26.61 -5.02
C GLY A 613 -33.83 -26.31 -3.62
N ARG A 614 -33.86 -27.29 -2.71
CA ARG A 614 -33.32 -27.16 -1.33
C ARG A 614 -31.95 -27.83 -1.14
N ARG A 615 -31.34 -28.36 -2.19
CA ARG A 615 -30.06 -29.09 -2.12
C ARG A 615 -28.94 -28.29 -2.77
N ILE A 616 -27.74 -28.39 -2.20
CA ILE A 616 -26.53 -27.88 -2.81
C ILE A 616 -25.98 -28.96 -3.73
N LEU A 617 -25.98 -28.70 -5.04
CA LEU A 617 -25.35 -29.54 -6.04
C LEU A 617 -23.92 -29.02 -6.29
N ARG A 618 -22.93 -29.92 -6.30
CA ARG A 618 -21.52 -29.61 -6.55
C ARG A 618 -20.98 -30.53 -7.63
N GLU A 619 -20.43 -29.94 -8.69
CA GLU A 619 -20.05 -30.65 -9.90
C GLU A 619 -18.65 -30.19 -10.35
N ASN A 620 -17.80 -31.14 -10.73
CA ASN A 620 -16.60 -30.86 -11.51
C ASN A 620 -16.88 -31.28 -12.96
N LEU A 621 -16.81 -30.33 -13.88
CA LEU A 621 -17.27 -30.43 -15.26
C LEU A 621 -16.08 -30.31 -16.22
N THR A 622 -16.16 -31.01 -17.35
CA THR A 622 -15.37 -30.71 -18.54
C THR A 622 -15.88 -29.43 -19.21
N LEU A 623 -15.11 -28.86 -20.15
CA LEU A 623 -15.57 -27.71 -20.94
C LEU A 623 -16.85 -28.04 -21.72
N SER A 624 -16.96 -29.25 -22.28
CA SER A 624 -18.17 -29.71 -22.98
C SER A 624 -19.39 -29.81 -22.06
N GLN A 625 -19.23 -30.28 -20.82
CA GLN A 625 -20.31 -30.32 -19.84
C GLN A 625 -20.71 -28.92 -19.36
N TRP A 626 -19.73 -28.01 -19.20
CA TRP A 626 -20.00 -26.61 -18.87
C TRP A 626 -20.82 -25.91 -19.97
N ARG A 627 -20.48 -26.12 -21.25
CA ARG A 627 -21.26 -25.62 -22.40
C ARG A 627 -22.70 -26.11 -22.37
N ALA A 628 -22.88 -27.41 -22.16
CA ALA A 628 -24.21 -28.01 -22.10
C ALA A 628 -25.06 -27.45 -20.95
N LEU A 629 -24.43 -27.10 -19.82
CA LEU A 629 -25.11 -26.54 -18.66
C LEU A 629 -25.43 -25.05 -18.81
N SER A 630 -24.50 -24.26 -19.35
CA SER A 630 -24.55 -22.79 -19.31
C SER A 630 -24.93 -22.12 -20.62
N GLY A 631 -24.79 -22.82 -21.75
CA GLY A 631 -24.88 -22.22 -23.08
C GLY A 631 -23.72 -21.26 -23.44
N TYR A 632 -22.73 -21.09 -22.57
CA TYR A 632 -21.56 -20.24 -22.81
C TYR A 632 -20.37 -21.00 -23.41
N ASP A 633 -19.32 -20.24 -23.76
CA ASP A 633 -17.99 -20.74 -24.11
C ASP A 633 -17.94 -21.62 -25.36
N GLY A 634 -18.80 -21.33 -26.34
CA GLY A 634 -18.89 -22.09 -27.61
C GLY A 634 -17.56 -22.18 -28.38
N ASP A 635 -16.83 -21.07 -28.48
CA ASP A 635 -15.55 -20.97 -29.19
C ASP A 635 -14.33 -21.05 -28.27
N SER A 636 -14.54 -21.10 -26.95
CA SER A 636 -13.48 -21.28 -25.96
C SER A 636 -12.70 -22.58 -26.18
N LYS A 637 -11.44 -22.60 -25.75
CA LYS A 637 -10.53 -23.74 -25.94
C LYS A 637 -10.18 -24.38 -24.60
N GLU A 638 -10.09 -25.70 -24.57
CA GLU A 638 -9.49 -26.46 -23.47
C GLU A 638 -8.11 -26.98 -23.87
N PHE A 639 -7.35 -27.57 -22.93
CA PHE A 639 -5.94 -27.92 -23.17
C PHE A 639 -5.71 -28.85 -24.37
N SER A 640 -6.65 -29.77 -24.65
CA SER A 640 -6.58 -30.66 -25.83
C SER A 640 -6.69 -29.95 -27.17
N TYR A 641 -6.96 -28.64 -27.19
CA TYR A 641 -6.87 -27.84 -28.42
C TYR A 641 -5.48 -27.90 -29.05
N ILE A 642 -4.43 -28.04 -28.22
CA ILE A 642 -3.05 -28.13 -28.73
C ILE A 642 -2.84 -29.42 -29.53
N ASP A 643 -3.61 -30.49 -29.24
CA ASP A 643 -3.49 -31.77 -29.95
C ASP A 643 -3.97 -31.68 -31.42
N GLN A 644 -4.47 -30.52 -31.87
CA GLN A 644 -4.87 -30.27 -33.26
C GLN A 644 -3.70 -29.85 -34.16
N PHE A 645 -2.53 -29.55 -33.59
CA PHE A 645 -1.34 -29.14 -34.32
C PHE A 645 -0.38 -30.32 -34.48
N ASP A 646 -0.54 -31.08 -35.56
CA ASP A 646 0.21 -32.32 -35.84
C ASP A 646 1.74 -32.14 -35.84
N ASP A 647 2.22 -30.92 -36.02
CA ASP A 647 3.63 -30.54 -36.10
C ASP A 647 4.20 -29.98 -34.77
N VAL A 648 3.44 -30.09 -33.66
CA VAL A 648 3.84 -29.75 -32.29
C VAL A 648 3.55 -30.94 -31.37
N THR A 649 4.59 -31.45 -30.72
CA THR A 649 4.45 -32.52 -29.71
C THR A 649 4.66 -31.96 -28.32
N ILE A 650 3.68 -32.06 -27.42
CA ILE A 650 3.84 -31.62 -26.02
C ILE A 650 4.71 -32.62 -25.24
N ASP A 651 5.71 -32.09 -24.55
CA ASP A 651 6.65 -32.90 -23.76
C ASP A 651 5.98 -33.63 -22.58
N GLN A 652 6.54 -34.79 -22.21
CA GLN A 652 6.15 -35.55 -21.02
C GLN A 652 7.32 -35.64 -20.01
N PRO A 653 7.12 -35.29 -18.72
CA PRO A 653 5.89 -34.75 -18.14
C PRO A 653 5.57 -33.34 -18.67
N LYS A 654 4.29 -32.99 -18.71
CA LYS A 654 3.83 -31.65 -19.12
C LYS A 654 4.53 -30.59 -18.27
N LYS A 655 5.23 -29.66 -18.93
CA LYS A 655 5.93 -28.54 -18.31
C LYS A 655 5.49 -27.24 -18.94
N SER A 656 5.37 -26.21 -18.12
CA SER A 656 5.03 -24.86 -18.56
C SER A 656 5.70 -23.83 -17.66
N ARG A 657 5.94 -22.65 -18.21
CA ARG A 657 6.35 -21.46 -17.45
C ARG A 657 5.65 -20.23 -18.02
N ILE A 658 5.50 -19.19 -17.20
CA ILE A 658 5.10 -17.87 -17.67
C ILE A 658 6.31 -16.94 -17.63
N ILE A 659 6.40 -16.07 -18.63
CA ILE A 659 7.36 -14.98 -18.67
C ILE A 659 6.58 -13.68 -18.78
N SER A 660 6.93 -12.69 -17.98
CA SER A 660 6.29 -11.37 -17.93
C SER A 660 7.32 -10.27 -18.08
N ASN A 661 6.92 -9.14 -18.66
CA ASN A 661 7.73 -7.93 -18.73
C ASN A 661 7.15 -6.86 -17.79
N PRO A 662 7.66 -6.71 -16.56
CA PRO A 662 7.16 -5.69 -15.66
C PRO A 662 7.62 -4.27 -16.02
N SER A 663 8.44 -4.05 -17.06
CA SER A 663 8.99 -2.73 -17.38
C SER A 663 8.13 -1.93 -18.39
N LEU A 664 8.48 -0.66 -18.59
CA LEU A 664 7.92 0.19 -19.65
C LEU A 664 8.70 0.09 -20.97
N ASP A 665 9.78 -0.67 -20.99
CA ASP A 665 10.59 -0.90 -22.17
C ASP A 665 10.19 -2.23 -22.83
N VAL A 666 10.47 -2.38 -24.13
CA VAL A 666 10.40 -3.69 -24.78
C VAL A 666 11.58 -4.52 -24.29
N VAL A 667 11.31 -5.75 -23.84
CA VAL A 667 12.36 -6.69 -23.40
C VAL A 667 12.49 -7.85 -24.37
N ILE A 668 13.73 -8.23 -24.68
CA ILE A 668 14.05 -9.44 -25.45
C ILE A 668 14.56 -10.48 -24.47
N ILE A 669 13.92 -11.65 -24.46
CA ILE A 669 14.21 -12.73 -23.54
C ILE A 669 14.72 -13.90 -24.36
N ASP A 670 15.96 -14.30 -24.08
CA ASP A 670 16.59 -15.50 -24.64
C ASP A 670 15.99 -16.74 -23.98
N LEU A 671 15.46 -17.63 -24.80
CA LEU A 671 14.86 -18.91 -24.43
C LEU A 671 15.86 -20.06 -24.54
N GLY A 672 17.07 -19.80 -25.06
CA GLY A 672 18.10 -20.79 -25.31
C GLY A 672 17.70 -21.77 -26.41
N SER A 673 18.10 -23.03 -26.25
CA SER A 673 17.79 -24.11 -27.20
C SER A 673 16.45 -24.79 -26.93
N GLU A 674 15.72 -24.39 -25.89
CA GLU A 674 14.42 -24.98 -25.56
C GLU A 674 13.37 -24.53 -26.58
N LYS A 675 12.44 -25.45 -26.86
CA LYS A 675 11.32 -25.25 -27.78
C LYS A 675 10.03 -25.23 -26.98
N TYR A 676 9.14 -24.33 -27.36
CA TYR A 676 7.87 -24.14 -26.70
C TYR A 676 6.77 -23.91 -27.72
N CYS A 677 5.53 -24.11 -27.30
CA CYS A 677 4.39 -23.47 -27.94
C CYS A 677 3.67 -22.56 -26.94
N ASP A 678 2.99 -21.54 -27.44
CA ASP A 678 2.06 -20.78 -26.60
C ASP A 678 0.69 -21.47 -26.51
N VAL A 679 -0.26 -20.82 -25.82
CA VAL A 679 -1.62 -21.33 -25.64
C VAL A 679 -2.46 -21.35 -26.93
N GLN A 680 -1.96 -20.75 -28.02
CA GLN A 680 -2.60 -20.78 -29.32
C GLN A 680 -2.00 -21.84 -30.25
N GLY A 681 -0.93 -22.52 -29.81
CA GLY A 681 -0.19 -23.51 -30.61
C GLY A 681 0.95 -22.90 -31.44
N ASN A 682 1.25 -21.60 -31.28
CA ASN A 682 2.34 -20.98 -32.03
C ASN A 682 3.69 -21.51 -31.53
N LYS A 683 4.55 -21.93 -32.46
CA LYS A 683 5.92 -22.41 -32.19
C LYS A 683 6.84 -21.27 -31.76
N ILE A 684 7.51 -21.43 -30.63
CA ILE A 684 8.38 -20.43 -29.99
C ILE A 684 9.72 -21.07 -29.65
N TYR A 685 10.82 -20.49 -30.15
CA TYR A 685 12.18 -20.94 -29.90
C TYR A 685 13.16 -19.77 -30.04
N GLY A 686 14.38 -19.92 -29.51
CA GLY A 686 15.42 -18.89 -29.61
C GLY A 686 15.14 -17.71 -28.68
N SER A 687 14.44 -16.68 -29.15
CA SER A 687 14.16 -15.49 -28.33
C SER A 687 12.75 -14.97 -28.54
N ILE A 688 12.21 -14.27 -27.54
CA ILE A 688 10.91 -13.61 -27.62
C ILE A 688 11.03 -12.13 -27.22
N SER A 689 10.28 -11.28 -27.91
CA SER A 689 10.13 -9.86 -27.59
C SER A 689 8.80 -9.65 -26.86
N LEU A 690 8.83 -9.08 -25.66
CA LEU A 690 7.63 -8.73 -24.89
C LEU A 690 7.48 -7.21 -24.78
N ARG A 691 6.30 -6.70 -25.10
CA ARG A 691 5.91 -5.30 -24.90
C ARG A 691 5.75 -4.98 -23.41
N PRO A 692 5.66 -3.69 -23.04
CA PRO A 692 5.44 -3.29 -21.65
C PRO A 692 4.24 -4.01 -21.02
N PHE A 693 4.46 -4.65 -19.87
CA PHE A 693 3.45 -5.36 -19.10
C PHE A 693 2.73 -6.50 -19.83
N GLU A 694 3.33 -6.99 -20.92
CA GLU A 694 2.91 -8.20 -21.60
C GLU A 694 3.43 -9.44 -20.86
N SER A 695 2.69 -10.54 -20.96
CA SER A 695 3.12 -11.85 -20.51
C SER A 695 2.77 -12.93 -21.53
N ILE A 696 3.54 -14.01 -21.52
CA ILE A 696 3.31 -15.17 -22.36
C ILE A 696 3.53 -16.45 -21.56
N ILE A 697 2.64 -17.42 -21.78
CA ILE A 697 2.78 -18.77 -21.24
C ILE A 697 3.46 -19.63 -22.29
N LEU A 698 4.55 -20.28 -21.88
CA LEU A 698 5.34 -21.20 -22.69
C LEU A 698 5.10 -22.62 -22.20
N ILE A 699 4.64 -23.48 -23.10
CA ILE A 699 4.41 -24.91 -22.86
C ILE A 699 5.54 -25.67 -23.56
N SER A 700 6.27 -26.49 -22.82
CA SER A 700 7.41 -27.28 -23.35
C SER A 700 6.91 -28.21 -24.46
N SER A 701 7.52 -28.12 -25.63
CA SER A 701 7.12 -28.90 -26.79
C SER A 701 8.29 -29.14 -27.74
N ASP A 702 8.14 -30.14 -28.61
CA ASP A 702 9.08 -30.43 -29.67
C ASP A 702 8.43 -30.26 -31.05
N PHE A 703 9.22 -29.77 -32.00
CA PHE A 703 8.84 -29.51 -33.39
C PHE A 703 10.09 -29.29 -34.25
N GLU A 704 9.96 -29.45 -35.58
CA GLU A 704 11.05 -29.13 -36.50
C GLU A 704 11.28 -27.61 -36.62
N ILE A 705 12.54 -27.18 -36.51
CA ILE A 705 12.94 -25.79 -36.74
C ILE A 705 13.27 -25.64 -38.23
N PRO A 706 12.66 -24.69 -38.96
CA PRO A 706 12.96 -24.44 -40.36
C PRO A 706 14.45 -24.15 -40.57
N ASN A 707 15.05 -24.77 -41.58
CA ASN A 707 16.47 -24.60 -41.87
C ASN A 707 16.74 -23.14 -42.30
N PRO A 708 17.65 -22.39 -41.64
CA PRO A 708 17.84 -20.96 -41.91
C PRO A 708 18.32 -20.62 -43.34
N LEU A 709 18.67 -21.62 -44.16
CA LEU A 709 19.13 -21.46 -45.54
C LEU A 709 18.03 -21.57 -46.60
N SER A 710 16.76 -21.67 -46.22
CA SER A 710 15.63 -21.83 -47.17
C SER A 710 14.71 -20.59 -47.28
N GLN A 711 15.20 -19.38 -47.03
CA GLN A 711 14.50 -18.12 -47.32
C GLN A 711 15.27 -17.23 -48.29
#